data_AF-A0A0Q9PZG2-F1
#
_entry.id   AF-A0A0Q9PZG2-F1
#
_cell.length_a   1.000
_cell.length_b   1.000
_cell.length_c   1.000
_cell.angle_alpha   90.00
_cell.angle_beta   90.00
_cell.angle_gamma   90.00
#
_symmetry.space_group_name_H-M   'P 1'
#
loop_
_entity.id
_entity.type
_entity.pdbx_description
1 polymer ?
#
loop_
_entity_poly.entity_id
_entity_poly.type
_entity_poly.pdbx_seq_one_letter_code
_entity_poly.pdbx_strand_id
1 'polypeptide(L)'
;MNAVVRDYSSLCLEEKRERLLAAMLRQGIDAPESILMPPSQEQLRMWFATRMQGAAGAYNLCNAIPVPDGVPVTFLRRCFEYLVCRHGILRSRFVERDGMPWLQTLPFEQCGFQVSEEPAGERSHQDCVAAVMAVERGHAFDLASECLVRIRWLADAAGGGTLVVNVHHIVTDTWSLAQFAAEFGKVFEAFAEGHEPELSPLDAGYRDYGLWQKHWLRGIEAQAQLNYWRQHLHGIRPLNLPQSSPRPSEKVWFGATVPVDLPKTVVARLDGVQRDMGVTRFALLCAAVSLALRAMGGPEDVVLGSSVSTRREPLLEPVFGLFLNQVAMRFQMGANPSVREYLVQSARVTRDALNHSDLPFGEVVAALSPDRDPSRSPLFDALVSLQNTPRSALQGSAGQFAPAWGQDPAKFDLSFFFEEEGGQLIGRLVYASKLFSAQTGQAIVTALATILAAIPDGGEQTLVQFLSSIEGRVTMNTTQVEGGNVSRFKRGERKAVDLTALRPVEESIMPAGFPYLYQAREAGLDALGWIRGQQLQVAERRREHGAVLLRGFKLAEVGMFERVVQLTCDHVIAGYGDLPEEKGTDRVYGSTPYPNNRRILFHSESSHMANWPLHQFFACVVASETGGETPIVDVRKIYDQLDPMVRDRFARLGLTYVRHFIPGLDVPWHAFFKTHDRAEVEAICARSGATCQWKHDDILMVRQPSQAVAQHPVTGRWSFFNQIMLHHPYFLYEEEREALISLYGAENLPRMVTYGDGSEIGEDILADLLALYERNEVAFTWQAGDLLMLDNMSIAHARNPFSGARKIIVGMGDPVDARA
;
A
#
# COMPACT_ATOMS: atom_id res chain seq x y z
N MET A 1 -6.42 -24.14 20.92
CA MET A 1 -7.34 -23.75 19.83
C MET A 1 -7.86 -22.37 20.18
N ASN A 2 -7.60 -21.41 19.29
CA ASN A 2 -8.13 -20.04 19.22
C ASN A 2 -7.71 -19.04 20.30
N ALA A 3 -6.56 -18.39 20.07
CA ALA A 3 -6.29 -17.04 20.58
C ALA A 3 -5.24 -16.34 19.69
N VAL A 4 -5.64 -15.16 19.19
CA VAL A 4 -4.80 -14.03 18.75
C VAL A 4 -4.05 -14.17 17.41
N VAL A 5 -4.73 -13.78 16.33
CA VAL A 5 -4.10 -13.09 15.19
C VAL A 5 -4.47 -11.61 15.35
N ARG A 6 -3.57 -10.83 15.95
CA ARG A 6 -3.64 -9.35 16.00
C ARG A 6 -2.83 -8.79 14.83
N ASP A 7 -3.39 -7.75 14.25
CA ASP A 7 -2.94 -7.02 13.07
C ASP A 7 -1.50 -6.48 13.20
N TYR A 8 -0.72 -6.62 12.13
CA TYR A 8 0.72 -6.31 12.05
C TYR A 8 0.99 -4.84 11.64
N SER A 9 -0.05 -4.13 11.20
CA SER A 9 0.03 -2.80 10.58
C SER A 9 0.18 -1.63 11.56
N SER A 10 -0.29 -1.76 12.81
CA SER A 10 -0.59 -0.62 13.73
C SER A 10 0.40 -0.34 14.86
N LEU A 11 1.54 -1.02 14.92
CA LEU A 11 2.51 -0.90 16.02
C LEU A 11 3.58 0.20 15.79
N CYS A 12 4.03 0.85 16.86
CA CYS A 12 5.22 1.73 16.84
C CYS A 12 6.46 0.94 16.35
N LEU A 13 7.43 1.59 15.70
CA LEU A 13 8.66 0.96 15.19
C LEU A 13 9.39 0.12 16.26
N GLU A 14 9.36 0.55 17.52
CA GLU A 14 9.91 -0.22 18.66
C GLU A 14 9.06 -1.43 19.06
N GLU A 15 7.73 -1.36 18.93
CA GLU A 15 6.81 -2.47 19.23
C GLU A 15 6.70 -3.50 18.09
N LYS A 16 6.87 -3.07 16.82
CA LYS A 16 7.04 -3.96 15.65
C LYS A 16 8.35 -4.74 15.77
N ARG A 17 9.43 -4.03 16.14
CA ARG A 17 10.75 -4.60 16.47
C ARG A 17 10.65 -5.61 17.60
N GLU A 18 10.02 -5.26 18.72
CA GLU A 18 9.85 -6.17 19.86
C GLU A 18 8.91 -7.33 19.55
N ARG A 19 7.87 -7.20 18.72
CA ARG A 19 6.98 -8.32 18.38
C ARG A 19 7.52 -9.23 17.30
N LEU A 20 8.29 -8.74 16.34
CA LEU A 20 9.04 -9.60 15.40
C LEU A 20 10.10 -10.40 16.19
N LEU A 21 10.90 -9.74 17.03
CA LEU A 21 11.90 -10.37 17.90
C LEU A 21 11.28 -11.29 18.97
N ALA A 22 10.15 -10.90 19.58
CA ALA A 22 9.47 -11.71 20.58
C ALA A 22 8.59 -12.82 19.97
N ALA A 23 8.18 -12.74 18.71
CA ALA A 23 7.61 -13.89 18.00
C ALA A 23 8.71 -14.92 17.69
N MET A 24 9.91 -14.46 17.35
CA MET A 24 11.10 -15.29 17.16
C MET A 24 11.56 -15.96 18.47
N LEU A 25 11.53 -15.25 19.61
CA LEU A 25 11.94 -15.77 20.92
C LEU A 25 10.85 -16.59 21.63
N ARG A 26 9.56 -16.25 21.53
CA ARG A 26 8.45 -17.00 22.18
C ARG A 26 8.21 -18.41 21.60
N GLN A 27 8.78 -18.71 20.43
CA GLN A 27 8.65 -20.01 19.77
C GLN A 27 9.86 -20.94 19.95
N GLY A 28 10.83 -20.58 20.80
CA GLY A 28 11.97 -21.43 21.11
C GLY A 28 12.95 -21.61 19.94
N ILE A 29 13.07 -20.61 19.08
CA ILE A 29 14.14 -20.58 18.07
C ILE A 29 15.41 -20.09 18.75
N ASP A 30 16.07 -20.98 19.48
CA ASP A 30 17.50 -20.82 19.77
C ASP A 30 18.21 -20.84 18.43
N ALA A 31 18.87 -19.73 18.08
CA ALA A 31 19.65 -19.66 16.85
C ALA A 31 21.15 -19.69 17.14
N PRO A 32 21.77 -20.88 17.33
CA PRO A 32 23.21 -20.97 17.25
C PRO A 32 23.69 -20.55 15.85
N GLU A 33 24.93 -20.09 15.80
CA GLU A 33 25.65 -19.38 14.72
C GLU A 33 25.78 -20.11 13.35
N SER A 34 24.90 -21.05 12.98
CA SER A 34 24.96 -21.78 11.70
C SER A 34 23.60 -22.20 11.09
N ILE A 35 22.55 -21.38 11.21
CA ILE A 35 21.20 -21.77 10.74
C ILE A 35 20.98 -21.47 9.26
N LEU A 36 20.60 -22.52 8.54
CA LEU A 36 20.01 -22.44 7.21
C LEU A 36 18.60 -21.86 7.28
N MET A 37 18.34 -20.85 6.44
CA MET A 37 17.06 -20.16 6.35
C MET A 37 16.34 -20.54 5.06
N PRO A 38 14.99 -20.57 5.05
CA PRO A 38 14.27 -20.71 3.79
C PRO A 38 14.56 -19.50 2.89
N PRO A 39 14.83 -19.70 1.60
CA PRO A 39 14.88 -18.59 0.65
C PRO A 39 13.48 -17.98 0.50
N SER A 40 13.42 -16.73 0.07
CA SER A 40 12.16 -16.16 -0.43
C SER A 40 11.69 -16.90 -1.68
N GLN A 41 10.42 -16.74 -2.05
CA GLN A 41 9.85 -17.30 -3.27
C GLN A 41 10.50 -16.70 -4.53
N GLU A 42 10.88 -15.43 -4.49
CA GLU A 42 11.63 -14.78 -5.57
C GLU A 42 12.99 -15.45 -5.77
N GLN A 43 13.69 -15.75 -4.67
CA GLN A 43 14.97 -16.47 -4.69
C GLN A 43 14.80 -17.92 -5.13
N LEU A 44 13.77 -18.62 -4.66
CA LEU A 44 13.48 -19.99 -5.06
C LEU A 44 13.26 -20.08 -6.57
N ARG A 45 12.42 -19.20 -7.12
CA ARG A 45 12.19 -19.11 -8.57
C ARG A 45 13.49 -18.86 -9.34
N MET A 46 14.32 -17.95 -8.85
CA MET A 46 15.59 -17.63 -9.50
C MET A 46 16.58 -18.80 -9.43
N TRP A 47 16.66 -19.51 -8.30
CA TRP A 47 17.50 -20.70 -8.13
C TRP A 47 17.13 -21.84 -9.10
N PHE A 48 15.84 -22.00 -9.42
CA PHE A 48 15.41 -22.90 -10.50
C PHE A 48 15.75 -22.35 -11.89
N ALA A 49 15.57 -21.05 -12.12
CA ALA A 49 15.84 -20.43 -13.41
C ALA A 49 17.33 -20.49 -13.79
N THR A 50 18.24 -20.34 -12.83
CA THR A 50 19.71 -20.40 -13.08
C THR A 50 20.20 -21.79 -13.41
N ARG A 51 19.44 -22.84 -13.06
CA ARG A 51 19.72 -24.24 -13.42
C ARG A 51 19.22 -24.63 -14.81
N MET A 52 18.48 -23.75 -15.49
CA MET A 52 18.03 -24.03 -16.87
C MET A 52 19.21 -24.00 -17.85
N GLN A 53 19.14 -24.84 -18.89
CA GLN A 53 20.18 -24.88 -19.91
C GLN A 53 20.39 -23.49 -20.54
N GLY A 54 21.66 -23.10 -20.67
CA GLY A 54 22.06 -21.82 -21.26
C GLY A 54 21.78 -20.57 -20.42
N ALA A 55 21.28 -20.71 -19.17
CA ALA A 55 20.99 -19.58 -18.29
C ALA A 55 22.24 -18.98 -17.60
N ALA A 56 23.42 -19.57 -17.82
CA ALA A 56 24.69 -19.08 -17.29
C ALA A 56 24.89 -17.60 -17.61
N GLY A 57 25.14 -16.79 -16.58
CA GLY A 57 25.30 -15.33 -16.70
C GLY A 57 24.02 -14.54 -16.98
N ALA A 58 22.89 -15.18 -17.30
CA ALA A 58 21.65 -14.48 -17.67
C ALA A 58 21.04 -13.64 -16.53
N TYR A 59 21.42 -13.96 -15.29
CA TYR A 59 21.00 -13.26 -14.07
C TYR A 59 22.16 -12.50 -13.40
N ASN A 60 23.23 -12.23 -14.13
CA ASN A 60 24.31 -11.36 -13.65
C ASN A 60 23.95 -9.89 -13.86
N LEU A 61 24.23 -9.06 -12.87
CA LEU A 61 24.20 -7.60 -12.99
C LEU A 61 25.65 -7.11 -12.98
N CYS A 62 26.20 -6.91 -14.17
CA CYS A 62 27.60 -6.57 -14.40
C CYS A 62 27.74 -5.13 -14.92
N ASN A 63 28.46 -4.29 -14.18
CA ASN A 63 28.68 -2.88 -14.49
C ASN A 63 30.17 -2.52 -14.41
N ALA A 64 30.60 -1.57 -15.26
CA ALA A 64 31.92 -0.95 -15.18
C ALA A 64 31.76 0.47 -14.62
N ILE A 65 32.54 0.80 -13.59
CA ILE A 65 32.47 2.07 -12.87
C ILE A 65 33.85 2.73 -12.95
N PRO A 66 33.97 3.90 -13.60
CA PRO A 66 35.22 4.63 -13.64
C PRO A 66 35.54 5.18 -12.24
N VAL A 67 36.82 5.12 -11.86
CA VAL A 67 37.34 5.63 -10.59
C VAL A 67 38.31 6.76 -10.89
N PRO A 68 38.14 7.95 -10.28
CA PRO A 68 39.07 9.07 -10.46
C PRO A 68 40.49 8.77 -9.97
N ASP A 69 41.46 9.48 -10.53
CA ASP A 69 42.86 9.42 -10.12
C ASP A 69 43.04 9.74 -8.63
N GLY A 70 44.00 9.08 -7.99
CA GLY A 70 44.37 9.35 -6.60
C GLY A 70 43.54 8.61 -5.55
N VAL A 71 42.56 7.81 -5.95
CA VAL A 71 41.82 6.90 -5.05
C VAL A 71 42.49 5.52 -5.05
N PRO A 72 43.17 5.10 -3.96
CA PRO A 72 43.86 3.82 -3.95
C PRO A 72 42.87 2.65 -3.87
N VAL A 73 43.14 1.56 -4.59
CA VAL A 73 42.27 0.35 -4.58
C VAL A 73 42.08 -0.23 -3.18
N THR A 74 43.07 -0.10 -2.30
CA THR A 74 42.97 -0.53 -0.89
C THR A 74 41.91 0.24 -0.12
N PHE A 75 41.67 1.51 -0.45
CA PHE A 75 40.61 2.32 0.14
C PHE A 75 39.24 1.87 -0.37
N LEU A 76 39.09 1.69 -1.69
CA LEU A 76 37.86 1.16 -2.29
C LEU A 76 37.51 -0.23 -1.73
N ARG A 77 38.51 -1.09 -1.58
CA ARG A 77 38.38 -2.42 -0.97
C ARG A 77 37.75 -2.29 0.42
N ARG A 78 38.28 -1.43 1.30
CA ARG A 78 37.70 -1.18 2.63
C ARG A 78 36.23 -0.72 2.57
N CYS A 79 35.88 0.17 1.63
CA CYS A 79 34.49 0.61 1.46
C CYS A 79 33.54 -0.56 1.12
N PHE A 80 33.94 -1.41 0.18
CA PHE A 80 33.15 -2.58 -0.19
C PHE A 80 33.07 -3.62 0.94
N GLU A 81 34.18 -3.88 1.63
CA GLU A 81 34.22 -4.82 2.77
C GLU A 81 33.23 -4.37 3.86
N TYR A 82 33.19 -3.07 4.18
CA TYR A 82 32.22 -2.53 5.13
C TYR A 82 30.76 -2.82 4.72
N LEU A 83 30.41 -2.55 3.46
CA LEU A 83 29.05 -2.79 2.96
C LEU A 83 28.69 -4.27 2.87
N VAL A 84 29.65 -5.13 2.49
CA VAL A 84 29.46 -6.59 2.46
C VAL A 84 29.29 -7.14 3.88
N CYS A 85 30.00 -6.61 4.87
CA CYS A 85 29.80 -6.93 6.29
C CYS A 85 28.38 -6.55 6.75
N ARG A 86 27.96 -5.31 6.44
CA ARG A 86 26.66 -4.74 6.78
C ARG A 86 25.49 -5.54 6.18
N HIS A 87 25.57 -5.89 4.90
CA HIS A 87 24.50 -6.59 4.19
C HIS A 87 24.74 -8.10 4.14
N GLY A 88 24.22 -8.83 5.12
CA GLY A 88 24.43 -10.29 5.25
C GLY A 88 24.06 -11.11 4.00
N ILE A 89 23.11 -10.64 3.18
CA ILE A 89 22.73 -11.33 1.94
C ILE A 89 23.89 -11.40 0.91
N LEU A 90 24.79 -10.42 0.91
CA LEU A 90 25.96 -10.39 0.02
C LEU A 90 27.00 -11.46 0.38
N ARG A 91 26.94 -11.96 1.62
CA ARG A 91 27.79 -13.03 2.16
C ARG A 91 27.06 -14.36 2.24
N SER A 92 25.94 -14.47 1.53
CA SER A 92 25.09 -15.67 1.58
C SER A 92 25.25 -16.54 0.35
N ARG A 93 25.07 -17.85 0.55
CA ARG A 93 25.04 -18.89 -0.48
C ARG A 93 23.77 -19.73 -0.36
N PHE A 94 23.46 -20.49 -1.40
CA PHE A 94 22.26 -21.33 -1.53
C PHE A 94 22.64 -22.79 -1.58
N VAL A 95 22.65 -23.46 -0.42
CA VAL A 95 22.97 -24.88 -0.32
C VAL A 95 21.73 -25.73 -0.57
N GLU A 96 21.90 -26.86 -1.24
CA GLU A 96 20.80 -27.78 -1.53
C GLU A 96 20.62 -28.80 -0.40
N ARG A 97 19.38 -28.99 0.04
CA ARG A 97 18.97 -30.10 0.93
C ARG A 97 17.64 -30.64 0.46
N ASP A 98 17.55 -31.97 0.33
CA ASP A 98 16.34 -32.66 -0.14
C ASP A 98 15.79 -32.11 -1.46
N GLY A 99 16.69 -31.75 -2.39
CA GLY A 99 16.35 -31.17 -3.69
C GLY A 99 15.88 -29.72 -3.67
N MET A 100 15.94 -29.04 -2.52
CA MET A 100 15.47 -27.66 -2.33
C MET A 100 16.60 -26.74 -1.84
N PRO A 101 16.61 -25.46 -2.26
CA PRO A 101 17.58 -24.48 -1.77
C PRO A 101 17.31 -24.04 -0.35
N TRP A 102 18.40 -23.79 0.37
CA TRP A 102 18.44 -23.15 1.67
C TRP A 102 19.47 -22.02 1.65
N LEU A 103 19.08 -20.87 2.17
CA LEU A 103 19.93 -19.70 2.32
C LEU A 103 20.86 -19.89 3.52
N GLN A 104 22.17 -19.77 3.30
CA GLN A 104 23.18 -19.80 4.35
C GLN A 104 23.98 -18.50 4.32
N THR A 105 23.85 -17.68 5.36
CA THR A 105 24.69 -16.49 5.55
C THR A 105 26.00 -16.89 6.25
N LEU A 106 27.13 -16.54 5.65
CA LEU A 106 28.46 -16.86 6.19
C LEU A 106 29.07 -15.66 6.92
N PRO A 107 29.87 -15.87 7.99
CA PRO A 107 30.79 -14.85 8.50
C PRO A 107 31.65 -14.23 7.38
N PHE A 108 32.08 -12.98 7.54
CA PHE A 108 32.79 -12.26 6.48
C PHE A 108 34.08 -12.96 6.08
N GLU A 109 34.82 -13.49 7.05
CA GLU A 109 36.09 -14.20 6.88
C GLU A 109 35.92 -15.50 6.07
N GLN A 110 34.70 -16.04 6.02
CA GLN A 110 34.37 -17.30 5.34
C GLN A 110 33.66 -17.09 4.01
N CYS A 111 33.21 -15.87 3.70
CA CYS A 111 32.36 -15.62 2.53
C CYS A 111 33.16 -15.53 1.21
N GLY A 112 34.49 -15.45 1.28
CA GLY A 112 35.35 -15.43 0.10
C GLY A 112 35.28 -14.14 -0.72
N PHE A 113 34.72 -13.06 -0.18
CA PHE A 113 34.67 -11.76 -0.86
C PHE A 113 36.08 -11.18 -1.05
N GLN A 114 36.40 -10.77 -2.28
CA GLN A 114 37.68 -10.16 -2.63
C GLN A 114 37.52 -9.15 -3.77
N VAL A 115 38.35 -8.11 -3.75
CA VAL A 115 38.58 -7.22 -4.89
C VAL A 115 39.86 -7.69 -5.59
N SER A 116 39.70 -8.33 -6.74
CA SER A 116 40.82 -8.87 -7.53
C SER A 116 41.38 -7.78 -8.45
N GLU A 117 42.70 -7.67 -8.51
CA GLU A 117 43.39 -6.71 -9.39
C GLU A 117 43.78 -7.43 -10.69
N GLU A 118 43.39 -6.86 -11.82
CA GLU A 118 43.75 -7.39 -13.14
C GLU A 118 45.13 -6.89 -13.54
N PRO A 119 46.00 -7.76 -14.09
CA PRO A 119 47.34 -7.37 -14.48
C PRO A 119 47.30 -6.34 -15.61
N ALA A 120 48.20 -5.36 -15.54
CA ALA A 120 48.41 -4.43 -16.66
C ALA A 120 48.89 -5.22 -17.89
N GLY A 121 48.12 -5.16 -18.98
CA GLY A 121 48.43 -5.80 -20.26
C GLY A 121 48.85 -4.79 -21.33
N GLU A 122 49.26 -5.29 -22.49
CA GLU A 122 49.65 -4.47 -23.65
C GLU A 122 48.45 -3.84 -24.40
N ARG A 123 47.21 -4.22 -24.04
CA ARG A 123 45.99 -3.69 -24.66
C ARG A 123 45.63 -2.31 -24.11
N SER A 124 44.80 -1.58 -24.86
CA SER A 124 44.23 -0.33 -24.33
C SER A 124 43.36 -0.61 -23.09
N HIS A 125 43.28 0.36 -22.17
CA HIS A 125 42.46 0.23 -20.95
C HIS A 125 41.00 -0.11 -21.28
N GLN A 126 40.44 0.52 -22.30
CA GLN A 126 39.08 0.28 -22.75
C GLN A 126 38.87 -1.16 -23.26
N ASP A 127 39.85 -1.71 -23.98
CA ASP A 127 39.80 -3.11 -24.44
C ASP A 127 39.92 -4.09 -23.29
N CYS A 128 40.75 -3.78 -22.28
CA CYS A 128 40.85 -4.57 -21.05
C CYS A 128 39.52 -4.59 -20.29
N VAL A 129 38.91 -3.42 -20.08
CA VAL A 129 37.59 -3.30 -19.43
C VAL A 129 36.54 -4.09 -20.20
N ALA A 130 36.50 -3.93 -21.54
CA ALA A 130 35.54 -4.66 -22.38
C ALA A 130 35.73 -6.18 -22.29
N ALA A 131 36.98 -6.66 -22.28
CA ALA A 131 37.29 -8.08 -22.14
C ALA A 131 36.88 -8.63 -20.77
N VAL A 132 37.18 -7.92 -19.68
CA VAL A 132 36.78 -8.33 -18.32
C VAL A 132 35.27 -8.32 -18.17
N MET A 133 34.58 -7.29 -18.69
CA MET A 133 33.12 -7.24 -18.71
C MET A 133 32.51 -8.42 -19.48
N ALA A 134 33.10 -8.85 -20.60
CA ALA A 134 32.61 -10.00 -21.35
C ALA A 134 32.76 -11.30 -20.55
N VAL A 135 33.88 -11.49 -19.85
CA VAL A 135 34.11 -12.64 -18.96
C VAL A 135 33.13 -12.64 -17.80
N GLU A 136 32.99 -11.51 -17.09
CA GLU A 136 32.13 -11.42 -15.91
C GLU A 136 30.64 -11.52 -16.25
N ARG A 137 30.19 -10.97 -17.38
CA ARG A 137 28.82 -11.17 -17.88
C ARG A 137 28.50 -12.65 -18.15
N GLY A 138 29.48 -13.40 -18.64
CA GLY A 138 29.36 -14.85 -18.90
C GLY A 138 29.61 -15.74 -17.68
N HIS A 139 30.02 -15.18 -16.54
CA HIS A 139 30.37 -15.97 -15.35
C HIS A 139 29.16 -16.75 -14.83
N ALA A 140 29.28 -18.07 -14.73
CA ALA A 140 28.27 -18.92 -14.15
C ALA A 140 28.54 -19.07 -12.64
N PHE A 141 27.86 -18.26 -11.83
CA PHE A 141 27.98 -18.36 -10.37
C PHE A 141 27.53 -19.74 -9.86
N ASP A 142 28.40 -20.41 -9.11
CA ASP A 142 27.97 -21.55 -8.28
C ASP A 142 27.30 -21.01 -7.01
N LEU A 143 25.97 -21.01 -7.03
CA LEU A 143 25.16 -20.50 -5.92
C LEU A 143 25.43 -21.22 -4.60
N ALA A 144 25.96 -22.44 -4.60
CA ALA A 144 26.17 -23.25 -3.40
C ALA A 144 27.53 -23.02 -2.73
N SER A 145 28.52 -22.46 -3.42
CA SER A 145 29.88 -22.34 -2.88
C SER A 145 30.58 -21.01 -3.13
N GLU A 146 30.20 -20.23 -4.16
CA GLU A 146 30.88 -18.98 -4.49
C GLU A 146 30.32 -17.77 -3.73
N CYS A 147 31.15 -16.73 -3.59
CA CYS A 147 30.69 -15.39 -3.25
C CYS A 147 29.88 -14.82 -4.42
N LEU A 148 28.66 -14.34 -4.17
CA LEU A 148 27.74 -13.87 -5.21
C LEU A 148 27.99 -12.41 -5.61
N VAL A 149 29.13 -11.85 -5.20
CA VAL A 149 29.65 -10.54 -5.57
C VAL A 149 31.10 -10.69 -6.00
N ARG A 150 31.43 -10.18 -7.18
CA ARG A 150 32.77 -10.17 -7.74
C ARG A 150 33.14 -8.75 -8.13
N ILE A 151 34.33 -8.32 -7.75
CA ILE A 151 34.85 -6.99 -8.09
C ILE A 151 36.24 -7.16 -8.71
N ARG A 152 36.42 -6.60 -9.90
CA ARG A 152 37.69 -6.53 -10.61
C ARG A 152 38.16 -5.09 -10.70
N TRP A 153 39.39 -4.85 -10.29
CA TRP A 153 40.05 -3.56 -10.43
C TRP A 153 40.98 -3.58 -11.65
N LEU A 154 40.79 -2.63 -12.55
CA LEU A 154 41.68 -2.37 -13.66
C LEU A 154 42.29 -0.98 -13.47
N ALA A 155 43.58 -0.92 -13.14
CA ALA A 155 44.30 0.35 -13.04
C ALA A 155 44.53 0.94 -14.44
N ASP A 156 44.41 2.26 -14.56
CA ASP A 156 44.85 2.98 -15.76
C ASP A 156 46.28 3.53 -15.59
N ALA A 157 46.83 4.08 -16.68
CA ALA A 157 48.18 4.65 -16.66
C ALA A 157 48.28 6.04 -15.98
N ALA A 158 47.14 6.71 -15.73
CA ALA A 158 47.07 8.05 -15.16
C ALA A 158 46.99 8.03 -13.62
N GLY A 159 46.79 6.85 -13.01
CA GLY A 159 46.69 6.69 -11.55
C GLY A 159 45.25 6.56 -11.04
N GLY A 160 44.29 6.44 -11.96
CA GLY A 160 42.89 6.06 -11.70
C GLY A 160 42.62 4.63 -12.16
N GLY A 161 41.39 4.36 -12.56
CA GLY A 161 41.06 3.07 -13.18
C GLY A 161 39.58 2.79 -13.30
N THR A 162 39.22 1.51 -13.35
CA THR A 162 37.84 1.06 -13.52
C THR A 162 37.57 -0.16 -12.66
N LEU A 163 36.47 -0.10 -11.91
CA LEU A 163 35.91 -1.24 -11.19
C LEU A 163 34.88 -1.94 -12.06
N VAL A 164 35.08 -3.22 -12.36
CA VAL A 164 34.02 -4.09 -12.89
C VAL A 164 33.38 -4.82 -11.72
N VAL A 165 32.11 -4.50 -11.46
CA VAL A 165 31.30 -5.10 -10.39
C VAL A 165 30.28 -6.03 -11.01
N ASN A 166 30.28 -7.29 -10.57
CA ASN A 166 29.36 -8.31 -11.02
C ASN A 166 28.68 -8.96 -9.81
N VAL A 167 27.36 -8.86 -9.74
CA VAL A 167 26.55 -9.42 -8.66
C VAL A 167 25.44 -10.30 -9.22
N HIS A 168 25.21 -11.45 -8.60
CA HIS A 168 24.13 -12.32 -9.01
C HIS A 168 22.78 -11.76 -8.53
N HIS A 169 21.79 -11.68 -9.42
CA HIS A 169 20.48 -11.06 -9.14
C HIS A 169 19.68 -11.78 -8.03
N ILE A 170 20.10 -12.96 -7.58
CA ILE A 170 19.44 -13.69 -6.47
C ILE A 170 19.64 -13.01 -5.11
N VAL A 171 20.68 -12.17 -4.98
CA VAL A 171 20.99 -11.43 -3.76
C VAL A 171 20.73 -9.93 -3.88
N THR A 172 20.19 -9.45 -5.01
CA THR A 172 20.01 -8.01 -5.26
C THR A 172 18.89 -7.71 -6.24
N ASP A 173 18.49 -6.46 -6.32
CA ASP A 173 17.61 -5.88 -7.33
C ASP A 173 18.01 -4.43 -7.63
N THR A 174 17.37 -3.79 -8.59
CA THR A 174 17.72 -2.42 -9.01
C THR A 174 17.60 -1.41 -7.87
N TRP A 175 16.64 -1.58 -6.97
CA TRP A 175 16.49 -0.73 -5.79
C TRP A 175 17.66 -0.91 -4.82
N SER A 176 18.04 -2.16 -4.53
CA SER A 176 19.18 -2.49 -3.68
C SER A 176 20.48 -1.90 -4.23
N LEU A 177 20.67 -1.95 -5.56
CA LEU A 177 21.84 -1.33 -6.20
C LEU A 177 21.86 0.19 -6.04
N ALA A 178 20.71 0.85 -6.16
CA ALA A 178 20.61 2.30 -5.91
C ALA A 178 20.92 2.65 -4.46
N GLN A 179 20.35 1.92 -3.51
CA GLN A 179 20.61 2.10 -2.09
C GLN A 179 22.09 1.84 -1.75
N PHE A 180 22.68 0.79 -2.32
CA PHE A 180 24.09 0.48 -2.11
C PHE A 180 25.02 1.55 -2.66
N ALA A 181 24.70 2.14 -3.83
CA ALA A 181 25.47 3.26 -4.35
C ALA A 181 25.40 4.48 -3.43
N ALA A 182 24.23 4.77 -2.85
CA ALA A 182 24.06 5.86 -1.88
C ALA A 182 24.81 5.61 -0.58
N GLU A 183 24.75 4.38 -0.03
CA GLU A 183 25.53 4.00 1.15
C GLU A 183 27.03 4.00 0.88
N PHE A 184 27.46 3.55 -0.31
CA PHE A 184 28.87 3.60 -0.73
C PHE A 184 29.41 5.02 -0.71
N GLY A 185 28.65 6.01 -1.20
CA GLY A 185 29.04 7.42 -1.13
C GLY A 185 29.32 7.89 0.30
N LYS A 186 28.43 7.56 1.24
CA LYS A 186 28.59 7.92 2.67
C LYS A 186 29.77 7.22 3.32
N VAL A 187 29.98 5.94 3.02
CA VAL A 187 31.12 5.16 3.52
C VAL A 187 32.43 5.72 2.97
N PHE A 188 32.45 6.06 1.68
CA PHE A 188 33.59 6.68 1.02
C PHE A 188 33.95 8.02 1.67
N GLU A 189 32.97 8.91 1.87
CA GLU A 189 33.19 10.21 2.52
C GLU A 189 33.73 10.05 3.94
N ALA A 190 33.10 9.21 4.76
CA ALA A 190 33.51 8.98 6.14
C ALA A 190 34.94 8.47 6.26
N PHE A 191 35.30 7.46 5.45
CA PHE A 191 36.66 6.94 5.45
C PHE A 191 37.68 7.95 4.89
N ALA A 192 37.28 8.81 3.95
CA ALA A 192 38.15 9.87 3.43
C ALA A 192 38.42 10.95 4.48
N GLU A 193 37.43 11.25 5.33
CA GLU A 193 37.54 12.18 6.46
C GLU A 193 38.18 11.54 7.72
N GLY A 194 38.44 10.23 7.69
CA GLY A 194 39.12 9.51 8.75
C GLY A 194 38.24 9.15 9.95
N HIS A 195 36.92 9.07 9.76
CA HIS A 195 35.97 8.61 10.79
C HIS A 195 35.15 7.41 10.32
N GLU A 196 34.41 6.79 11.24
CA GLU A 196 33.53 5.66 10.94
C GLU A 196 32.26 6.12 10.18
N PRO A 197 31.72 5.32 9.24
CA PRO A 197 30.48 5.65 8.55
C PRO A 197 29.27 5.65 9.49
N GLU A 198 28.50 6.73 9.49
CA GLU A 198 27.24 6.84 10.22
C GLU A 198 26.07 6.41 9.32
N LEU A 199 25.82 5.10 9.26
CA LEU A 199 24.64 4.54 8.62
C LEU A 199 23.63 4.08 9.68
N SER A 200 22.34 4.38 9.47
CA SER A 200 21.27 3.87 10.34
C SER A 200 21.35 2.35 10.49
N PRO A 201 21.08 1.78 11.68
CA PRO A 201 21.08 0.33 11.86
C PRO A 201 20.01 -0.33 10.97
N LEU A 202 20.27 -1.57 10.56
CA LEU A 202 19.29 -2.40 9.86
C LEU A 202 18.46 -3.15 10.89
N ASP A 203 17.16 -2.85 10.97
CA ASP A 203 16.25 -3.50 11.93
C ASP A 203 15.93 -4.96 11.56
N ALA A 204 16.14 -5.34 10.29
CA ALA A 204 15.98 -6.69 9.76
C ALA A 204 16.96 -6.96 8.62
N GLY A 205 17.32 -8.24 8.41
CA GLY A 205 18.06 -8.70 7.25
C GLY A 205 17.16 -9.41 6.23
N TYR A 206 17.67 -9.63 5.01
CA TYR A 206 16.91 -10.32 3.97
C TYR A 206 16.49 -11.76 4.34
N ARG A 207 17.31 -12.46 5.15
CA ARG A 207 16.98 -13.80 5.65
C ARG A 207 15.69 -13.81 6.49
N ASP A 208 15.41 -12.70 7.18
CA ASP A 208 14.24 -12.55 8.03
C ASP A 208 13.00 -12.32 7.17
N TYR A 209 13.13 -11.59 6.06
CA TYR A 209 12.09 -11.46 5.03
C TYR A 209 11.70 -12.82 4.43
N GLY A 210 12.67 -13.67 4.08
CA GLY A 210 12.38 -15.02 3.56
C GLY A 210 11.59 -15.89 4.54
N LEU A 211 11.91 -15.82 5.83
CA LEU A 211 11.15 -16.50 6.89
C LEU A 211 9.74 -15.92 7.04
N TRP A 212 9.61 -14.60 7.10
CA TRP A 212 8.32 -13.91 7.19
C TRP A 212 7.41 -14.28 6.02
N GLN A 213 7.92 -14.24 4.79
CA GLN A 213 7.13 -14.54 3.59
C GLN A 213 6.59 -15.98 3.62
N LYS A 214 7.42 -16.94 4.05
CA LYS A 214 6.99 -18.34 4.23
C LYS A 214 5.82 -18.49 5.21
N HIS A 215 5.76 -17.65 6.25
CA HIS A 215 4.64 -17.63 7.18
C HIS A 215 3.42 -16.90 6.61
N TRP A 216 3.62 -15.73 5.98
CA TRP A 216 2.54 -14.95 5.36
C TRP A 216 1.76 -15.74 4.31
N LEU A 217 2.44 -16.59 3.54
CA LEU A 217 1.83 -17.49 2.54
C LEU A 217 0.76 -18.45 3.10
N ARG A 218 0.73 -18.68 4.41
CA ARG A 218 -0.27 -19.53 5.09
C ARG A 218 -1.48 -18.73 5.61
N GLY A 219 -1.46 -17.41 5.46
CA GLY A 219 -2.47 -16.49 5.96
C GLY A 219 -3.69 -16.33 5.05
N ILE A 220 -4.73 -15.71 5.58
CA ILE A 220 -6.00 -15.46 4.87
C ILE A 220 -5.80 -14.49 3.70
N GLU A 221 -4.92 -13.49 3.87
CA GLU A 221 -4.62 -12.50 2.82
C GLU A 221 -4.00 -13.16 1.58
N ALA A 222 -2.97 -14.00 1.76
CA ALA A 222 -2.36 -14.77 0.68
C ALA A 222 -3.40 -15.63 -0.05
N GLN A 223 -4.31 -16.26 0.69
CA GLN A 223 -5.39 -17.06 0.11
C GLN A 223 -6.41 -16.22 -0.68
N ALA A 224 -6.71 -15.00 -0.24
CA ALA A 224 -7.58 -14.08 -0.96
C ALA A 224 -6.96 -13.63 -2.29
N GLN A 225 -5.66 -13.28 -2.28
CA GLN A 225 -4.93 -12.94 -3.50
C GLN A 225 -4.83 -14.14 -4.46
N LEU A 226 -4.62 -15.34 -3.92
CA LEU A 226 -4.60 -16.57 -4.71
C LEU A 226 -5.92 -16.79 -5.46
N ASN A 227 -7.05 -16.55 -4.79
CA ASN A 227 -8.37 -16.68 -5.39
C ASN A 227 -8.59 -15.65 -6.51
N TYR A 228 -8.17 -14.40 -6.30
CA TYR A 228 -8.16 -13.39 -7.34
C TYR A 228 -7.40 -13.88 -8.58
N TRP A 229 -6.17 -14.36 -8.41
CA TRP A 229 -5.35 -14.80 -9.53
C TRP A 229 -5.93 -16.00 -10.27
N ARG A 230 -6.47 -16.99 -9.54
CA ARG A 230 -7.18 -18.13 -10.15
C ARG A 230 -8.33 -17.68 -11.03
N GLN A 231 -9.13 -16.73 -10.58
CA GLN A 231 -10.26 -16.23 -11.35
C GLN A 231 -9.82 -15.44 -12.59
N HIS A 232 -8.83 -14.55 -12.45
CA HIS A 232 -8.47 -13.59 -13.51
C HIS A 232 -7.57 -14.21 -14.59
N LEU A 233 -6.73 -15.19 -14.23
CA LEU A 233 -5.80 -15.85 -15.15
C LEU A 233 -6.31 -17.23 -15.62
N HIS A 234 -7.56 -17.57 -15.32
CA HIS A 234 -8.15 -18.81 -15.81
C HIS A 234 -8.21 -18.84 -17.35
N GLY A 235 -7.69 -19.91 -17.95
CA GLY A 235 -7.79 -20.14 -19.39
C GLY A 235 -6.95 -19.21 -20.26
N ILE A 236 -5.90 -18.59 -19.71
CA ILE A 236 -4.93 -17.83 -20.49
C ILE A 236 -4.28 -18.69 -21.58
N ARG A 237 -3.71 -18.03 -22.59
CA ARG A 237 -2.99 -18.65 -23.70
C ARG A 237 -1.62 -17.98 -23.87
N PRO A 238 -0.60 -18.70 -24.33
CA PRO A 238 0.69 -18.12 -24.66
C PRO A 238 0.58 -17.05 -25.74
N LEU A 239 1.48 -16.08 -25.72
CA LEU A 239 1.58 -15.07 -26.77
C LEU A 239 2.13 -15.72 -28.04
N ASN A 240 1.35 -15.68 -29.12
CA ASN A 240 1.77 -16.16 -30.44
C ASN A 240 1.84 -14.97 -31.39
N LEU A 241 3.06 -14.57 -31.71
CA LEU A 241 3.37 -13.56 -32.72
C LEU A 241 4.02 -14.24 -33.93
N PRO A 242 3.95 -13.64 -35.12
CA PRO A 242 4.76 -14.06 -36.27
C PRO A 242 6.25 -14.07 -35.89
N GLN A 243 6.85 -15.26 -35.89
CA GLN A 243 8.27 -15.45 -35.57
C GLN A 243 9.11 -15.47 -36.83
N SER A 244 10.34 -14.93 -36.76
CA SER A 244 11.30 -14.99 -37.87
C SER A 244 11.99 -16.35 -37.98
N SER A 245 11.90 -17.17 -36.93
CA SER A 245 12.49 -18.50 -36.85
C SER A 245 11.64 -19.40 -35.95
N PRO A 246 11.63 -20.73 -36.16
CA PRO A 246 10.90 -21.64 -35.30
C PRO A 246 11.34 -21.51 -33.83
N ARG A 247 10.37 -21.57 -32.92
CA ARG A 247 10.67 -21.62 -31.49
C ARG A 247 11.55 -22.84 -31.16
N PRO A 248 12.69 -22.67 -30.49
CA PRO A 248 13.51 -23.78 -30.05
C PRO A 248 12.79 -24.64 -29.00
N SER A 249 13.24 -25.88 -28.80
CA SER A 249 12.68 -26.79 -27.78
C SER A 249 12.96 -26.35 -26.35
N GLU A 250 13.92 -25.47 -26.14
CA GLU A 250 14.31 -24.93 -24.84
C GLU A 250 14.53 -23.41 -24.93
N LYS A 251 14.51 -22.73 -23.79
CA LYS A 251 14.67 -21.29 -23.75
C LYS A 251 16.07 -20.86 -24.18
N VAL A 252 16.11 -19.83 -25.01
CA VAL A 252 17.35 -19.19 -25.47
C VAL A 252 17.44 -17.79 -24.91
N TRP A 253 18.61 -17.44 -24.37
CA TRP A 253 18.82 -16.21 -23.60
C TRP A 253 19.48 -15.08 -24.41
N PHE A 254 19.66 -15.27 -25.72
CA PHE A 254 20.27 -14.27 -26.60
C PHE A 254 19.31 -13.11 -26.85
N GLY A 255 19.66 -11.94 -26.33
CA GLY A 255 18.89 -10.71 -26.51
C GLY A 255 19.50 -9.77 -27.54
N ALA A 256 18.64 -9.01 -28.21
CA ALA A 256 19.01 -7.83 -28.96
C ALA A 256 18.10 -6.67 -28.53
N THR A 257 18.57 -5.43 -28.68
CA THR A 257 17.88 -4.24 -28.19
C THR A 257 17.53 -3.29 -29.34
N VAL A 258 16.32 -2.71 -29.29
CA VAL A 258 15.89 -1.59 -30.15
C VAL A 258 15.46 -0.43 -29.26
N PRO A 259 15.97 0.79 -29.43
CA PRO A 259 15.51 1.95 -28.68
C PRO A 259 14.06 2.32 -29.05
N VAL A 260 13.30 2.82 -28.08
CA VAL A 260 11.96 3.38 -28.25
C VAL A 260 12.05 4.88 -27.98
N ASP A 261 12.16 5.65 -29.06
CA ASP A 261 12.25 7.11 -28.97
C ASP A 261 10.87 7.76 -29.12
N LEU A 262 10.42 8.43 -28.05
CA LEU A 262 9.16 9.16 -28.05
C LEU A 262 9.42 10.67 -28.05
N PRO A 263 8.95 11.42 -29.07
CA PRO A 263 9.05 12.86 -29.09
C PRO A 263 8.39 13.49 -27.84
N LYS A 264 8.98 14.56 -27.31
CA LYS A 264 8.42 15.30 -26.16
C LYS A 264 6.95 15.72 -26.36
N THR A 265 6.56 15.95 -27.61
CA THR A 265 5.17 16.28 -27.99
C THR A 265 4.21 15.12 -27.77
N VAL A 266 4.63 13.88 -28.03
CA VAL A 266 3.85 12.68 -27.74
C VAL A 266 3.72 12.49 -26.24
N VAL A 267 4.82 12.61 -25.50
CA VAL A 267 4.82 12.51 -24.02
C VAL A 267 3.86 13.52 -23.40
N ALA A 268 3.93 14.79 -23.83
CA ALA A 268 3.03 15.84 -23.34
C ALA A 268 1.55 15.60 -23.68
N ARG A 269 1.25 14.95 -24.81
CA ARG A 269 -0.12 14.55 -25.14
C ARG A 269 -0.59 13.39 -24.26
N LEU A 270 0.27 12.40 -24.01
CA LEU A 270 -0.02 11.32 -23.06
C LEU A 270 -0.32 11.87 -21.65
N ASP A 271 0.35 12.94 -21.21
CA ASP A 271 0.00 13.65 -19.97
C ASP A 271 -1.42 14.23 -19.99
N GLY A 272 -1.91 14.65 -21.16
CA GLY A 272 -3.31 15.04 -21.38
C GLY A 272 -4.25 13.86 -21.18
N VAL A 273 -4.01 12.76 -21.90
CA VAL A 273 -4.80 11.52 -21.81
C VAL A 273 -4.87 11.01 -20.37
N GLN A 274 -3.75 11.02 -19.64
CA GLN A 274 -3.72 10.61 -18.23
C GLN A 274 -4.66 11.44 -17.36
N ARG A 275 -4.64 12.77 -17.54
CA ARG A 275 -5.49 13.70 -16.79
C ARG A 275 -6.96 13.52 -17.17
N ASP A 276 -7.26 13.47 -18.46
CA ASP A 276 -8.64 13.46 -18.97
C ASP A 276 -9.35 12.13 -18.70
N MET A 277 -8.61 11.01 -18.68
CA MET A 277 -9.18 9.67 -18.47
C MET A 277 -8.92 9.10 -17.07
N GLY A 278 -8.17 9.81 -16.21
CA GLY A 278 -7.83 9.34 -14.86
C GLY A 278 -7.01 8.05 -14.84
N VAL A 279 -6.13 7.87 -15.83
CA VAL A 279 -5.30 6.65 -15.99
C VAL A 279 -3.83 6.93 -15.72
N THR A 280 -3.08 5.93 -15.25
CA THR A 280 -1.65 6.07 -15.01
C THR A 280 -0.85 5.91 -16.30
N ARG A 281 0.34 6.52 -16.36
CA ARG A 281 1.30 6.33 -17.46
C ARG A 281 1.61 4.86 -17.69
N PHE A 282 1.81 4.10 -16.62
CA PHE A 282 2.10 2.68 -16.70
C PHE A 282 0.95 1.89 -17.33
N ALA A 283 -0.31 2.16 -16.94
CA ALA A 283 -1.47 1.53 -17.56
C ALA A 283 -1.59 1.88 -19.05
N LEU A 284 -1.32 3.13 -19.44
CA LEU A 284 -1.29 3.55 -20.84
C LEU A 284 -0.21 2.82 -21.63
N LEU A 285 0.99 2.66 -21.07
CA LEU A 285 2.07 1.93 -21.72
C LEU A 285 1.72 0.45 -21.89
N CYS A 286 1.12 -0.19 -20.87
CA CYS A 286 0.64 -1.57 -20.99
C CYS A 286 -0.45 -1.71 -22.07
N ALA A 287 -1.41 -0.80 -22.10
CA ALA A 287 -2.45 -0.77 -23.14
C ALA A 287 -1.83 -0.58 -24.53
N ALA A 288 -0.91 0.37 -24.70
CA ALA A 288 -0.25 0.61 -25.97
C ALA A 288 0.60 -0.58 -26.43
N VAL A 289 1.32 -1.24 -25.52
CA VAL A 289 2.06 -2.48 -25.81
C VAL A 289 1.10 -3.59 -26.25
N SER A 290 0.02 -3.85 -25.52
CA SER A 290 -0.95 -4.89 -25.90
C SER A 290 -1.57 -4.65 -27.29
N LEU A 291 -1.88 -3.39 -27.63
CA LEU A 291 -2.36 -3.00 -28.96
C LEU A 291 -1.28 -3.15 -30.02
N ALA A 292 -0.01 -2.84 -29.71
CA ALA A 292 1.11 -3.02 -30.63
C ALA A 292 1.31 -4.50 -30.96
N LEU A 293 1.24 -5.37 -29.94
CA LEU A 293 1.32 -6.82 -30.16
C LEU A 293 0.15 -7.33 -31.00
N ARG A 294 -1.07 -6.82 -30.79
CA ARG A 294 -2.23 -7.12 -31.63
C ARG A 294 -2.05 -6.67 -33.08
N ALA A 295 -1.52 -5.46 -33.30
CA ALA A 295 -1.23 -4.91 -34.62
C ALA A 295 -0.16 -5.73 -35.37
N MET A 296 0.74 -6.37 -34.63
CA MET A 296 1.75 -7.28 -35.17
C MET A 296 1.24 -8.70 -35.43
N GLY A 297 -0.08 -8.92 -35.40
CA GLY A 297 -0.70 -10.22 -35.65
C GLY A 297 -0.83 -11.11 -34.40
N GLY A 298 -0.66 -10.53 -33.20
CA GLY A 298 -0.90 -11.21 -31.94
C GLY A 298 -2.39 -11.45 -31.62
N PRO A 299 -2.69 -12.21 -30.57
CA PRO A 299 -4.06 -12.52 -30.15
C PRO A 299 -4.77 -11.30 -29.55
N GLU A 300 -6.10 -11.40 -29.43
CA GLU A 300 -6.93 -10.39 -28.76
C GLU A 300 -6.93 -10.52 -27.23
N ASP A 301 -6.44 -11.64 -26.70
CA ASP A 301 -6.26 -11.88 -25.28
C ASP A 301 -4.75 -11.99 -25.00
N VAL A 302 -4.20 -10.95 -24.37
CA VAL A 302 -2.75 -10.79 -24.17
C VAL A 302 -2.46 -10.72 -22.68
N VAL A 303 -1.57 -11.58 -22.21
CA VAL A 303 -1.03 -11.49 -20.85
C VAL A 303 0.32 -10.79 -20.91
N LEU A 304 0.42 -9.62 -20.28
CA LEU A 304 1.67 -8.90 -20.08
C LEU A 304 2.16 -9.10 -18.66
N GLY A 305 3.45 -9.35 -18.50
CA GLY A 305 4.10 -9.33 -17.20
C GLY A 305 4.56 -7.94 -16.80
N SER A 306 4.68 -7.71 -15.50
CA SER A 306 5.48 -6.62 -14.97
C SER A 306 6.29 -7.07 -13.76
N SER A 307 7.32 -6.29 -13.41
CA SER A 307 8.12 -6.52 -12.21
C SER A 307 7.79 -5.44 -11.19
N VAL A 308 7.53 -5.86 -9.95
CA VAL A 308 7.06 -5.00 -8.87
C VAL A 308 7.89 -5.22 -7.61
N SER A 309 8.14 -4.15 -6.87
CA SER A 309 8.83 -4.24 -5.57
C SER A 309 7.89 -4.83 -4.52
N THR A 310 8.39 -5.77 -3.71
CA THR A 310 7.69 -6.30 -2.52
C THR A 310 8.04 -5.53 -1.24
N ARG A 311 8.82 -4.45 -1.34
CA ARG A 311 9.12 -3.55 -0.20
C ARG A 311 7.92 -2.66 0.11
N ARG A 312 6.95 -3.20 0.86
CA ARG A 312 5.78 -2.45 1.34
C ARG A 312 5.99 -1.81 2.71
N GLU A 313 6.81 -2.45 3.54
CA GLU A 313 7.14 -1.94 4.86
C GLU A 313 8.38 -1.03 4.78
N PRO A 314 8.34 0.18 5.38
CA PRO A 314 9.50 1.08 5.43
C PRO A 314 10.76 0.42 5.99
N LEU A 315 10.61 -0.56 6.89
CA LEU A 315 11.72 -1.31 7.47
C LEU A 315 12.51 -2.13 6.43
N LEU A 316 11.92 -2.45 5.28
CA LEU A 316 12.55 -3.20 4.19
C LEU A 316 13.26 -2.28 3.18
N GLU A 317 12.99 -0.97 3.19
CA GLU A 317 13.63 0.00 2.30
C GLU A 317 15.17 -0.01 2.37
N PRO A 318 15.80 -0.04 3.57
CA PRO A 318 17.25 -0.08 3.67
C PRO A 318 17.83 -1.50 3.50
N VAL A 319 16.99 -2.53 3.39
CA VAL A 319 17.45 -3.92 3.30
C VAL A 319 17.88 -4.24 1.87
N PHE A 320 19.15 -4.60 1.72
CA PHE A 320 19.69 -5.10 0.45
C PHE A 320 19.20 -6.52 0.19
N GLY A 321 18.73 -6.80 -1.04
CA GLY A 321 18.26 -8.13 -1.43
C GLY A 321 17.35 -8.16 -2.67
N LEU A 322 16.82 -9.34 -3.01
CA LEU A 322 15.91 -9.52 -4.14
C LEU A 322 14.44 -9.33 -3.70
N PHE A 323 13.87 -8.14 -3.85
CA PHE A 323 12.46 -7.89 -3.53
C PHE A 323 11.62 -7.68 -4.80
N LEU A 324 12.01 -8.33 -5.89
CA LEU A 324 11.36 -8.17 -7.19
C LEU A 324 10.41 -9.34 -7.46
N ASN A 325 9.11 -9.12 -7.26
CA ASN A 325 8.06 -10.05 -7.67
C ASN A 325 7.62 -9.77 -9.12
N GLN A 326 6.95 -10.74 -9.74
CA GLN A 326 6.35 -10.60 -11.06
C GLN A 326 4.82 -10.68 -10.97
N VAL A 327 4.13 -9.84 -11.74
CA VAL A 327 2.66 -9.85 -11.84
C VAL A 327 2.24 -10.04 -13.28
N ALA A 328 1.19 -10.84 -13.49
CA ALA A 328 0.61 -11.09 -14.81
C ALA A 328 -0.67 -10.27 -14.98
N MET A 329 -0.76 -9.50 -16.07
CA MET A 329 -1.87 -8.60 -16.36
C MET A 329 -2.53 -9.04 -17.66
N ARG A 330 -3.80 -9.43 -17.61
CA ARG A 330 -4.54 -9.95 -18.76
C ARG A 330 -5.39 -8.87 -19.42
N PHE A 331 -5.08 -8.54 -20.66
CA PHE A 331 -5.76 -7.54 -21.47
C PHE A 331 -6.59 -8.22 -22.55
N GLN A 332 -7.88 -7.90 -22.60
CA GLN A 332 -8.84 -8.53 -23.52
C GLN A 332 -9.45 -7.49 -24.46
N MET A 333 -9.22 -7.66 -25.76
CA MET A 333 -9.64 -6.74 -26.82
C MET A 333 -10.86 -7.25 -27.63
N GLY A 334 -11.24 -8.52 -27.47
CA GLY A 334 -12.17 -9.21 -28.40
C GLY A 334 -13.62 -8.74 -28.39
N ALA A 335 -14.06 -7.98 -27.37
CA ALA A 335 -15.37 -7.33 -27.39
C ALA A 335 -15.43 -6.09 -28.31
N ASN A 336 -14.30 -5.74 -28.95
CA ASN A 336 -14.10 -4.53 -29.75
C ASN A 336 -14.61 -3.25 -29.05
N PRO A 337 -14.15 -2.96 -27.81
CA PRO A 337 -14.52 -1.75 -27.09
C PRO A 337 -14.07 -0.49 -27.83
N SER A 338 -14.57 0.67 -27.42
CA SER A 338 -13.96 1.94 -27.83
C SER A 338 -12.54 2.05 -27.28
N VAL A 339 -11.68 2.86 -27.92
CA VAL A 339 -10.32 3.12 -27.42
C VAL A 339 -10.38 3.64 -25.98
N ARG A 340 -11.32 4.53 -25.68
CA ARG A 340 -11.53 5.07 -24.33
C ARG A 340 -11.90 3.97 -23.33
N GLU A 341 -12.88 3.13 -23.65
CA GLU A 341 -13.29 2.01 -22.79
C GLU A 341 -12.12 1.06 -22.53
N TYR A 342 -11.34 0.75 -23.57
CA TYR A 342 -10.17 -0.11 -23.45
C TYR A 342 -9.08 0.47 -22.54
N LEU A 343 -8.80 1.77 -22.63
CA LEU A 343 -7.82 2.42 -21.78
C LEU A 343 -8.26 2.43 -20.31
N VAL A 344 -9.54 2.70 -20.04
CA VAL A 344 -10.11 2.63 -18.69
C VAL A 344 -10.10 1.20 -18.16
N GLN A 345 -10.46 0.21 -18.98
CA GLN A 345 -10.37 -1.21 -18.61
C GLN A 345 -8.92 -1.62 -18.33
N SER A 346 -7.98 -1.20 -19.16
CA SER A 346 -6.55 -1.47 -19.00
C SER A 346 -6.00 -0.89 -17.69
N ALA A 347 -6.45 0.32 -17.31
CA ALA A 347 -6.11 0.92 -16.02
C ALA A 347 -6.69 0.13 -14.83
N ARG A 348 -7.91 -0.40 -14.95
CA ARG A 348 -8.49 -1.30 -13.94
C ARG A 348 -7.69 -2.59 -13.82
N VAL A 349 -7.40 -3.27 -14.94
CA VAL A 349 -6.58 -4.51 -14.96
C VAL A 349 -5.23 -4.27 -14.31
N THR A 350 -4.54 -3.20 -14.69
CA THR A 350 -3.21 -2.87 -14.17
C THR A 350 -3.27 -2.62 -12.66
N ARG A 351 -4.19 -1.77 -12.20
CA ARG A 351 -4.36 -1.46 -10.77
C ARG A 351 -4.73 -2.70 -9.96
N ASP A 352 -5.71 -3.48 -10.43
CA ASP A 352 -6.20 -4.63 -9.68
C ASP A 352 -5.10 -5.70 -9.59
N ALA A 353 -4.30 -5.91 -10.65
CA ALA A 353 -3.12 -6.77 -10.59
C ALA A 353 -2.06 -6.28 -9.59
N LEU A 354 -1.78 -4.96 -9.55
CA LEU A 354 -0.84 -4.37 -8.60
C LEU A 354 -1.33 -4.48 -7.14
N ASN A 355 -2.64 -4.41 -6.89
CA ASN A 355 -3.20 -4.59 -5.56
C ASN A 355 -3.09 -6.03 -5.04
N HIS A 356 -2.87 -7.02 -5.92
CA HIS A 356 -2.68 -8.43 -5.55
C HIS A 356 -1.24 -8.90 -5.81
N SER A 357 -0.29 -7.95 -5.77
CA SER A 357 1.13 -8.20 -6.05
C SER A 357 1.94 -8.80 -4.90
N ASP A 358 1.34 -8.99 -3.73
CA ASP A 358 2.06 -9.60 -2.59
C ASP A 358 2.24 -11.08 -2.75
N LEU A 359 1.27 -11.73 -3.39
CA LEU A 359 1.37 -13.15 -3.66
C LEU A 359 2.54 -13.38 -4.65
N PRO A 360 3.56 -14.15 -4.25
CA PRO A 360 4.71 -14.40 -5.11
C PRO A 360 4.29 -15.09 -6.41
N PHE A 361 4.90 -14.67 -7.52
CA PHE A 361 4.60 -15.19 -8.85
C PHE A 361 4.67 -16.73 -8.92
N GLY A 362 5.64 -17.32 -8.21
CA GLY A 362 5.79 -18.78 -8.13
C GLY A 362 4.55 -19.49 -7.59
N GLU A 363 3.87 -18.90 -6.61
CA GLU A 363 2.64 -19.43 -6.03
C GLU A 363 1.45 -19.31 -7.00
N VAL A 364 1.39 -18.20 -7.75
CA VAL A 364 0.40 -18.03 -8.83
C VAL A 364 0.59 -19.10 -9.91
N VAL A 365 1.83 -19.32 -10.35
CA VAL A 365 2.17 -20.36 -11.33
C VAL A 365 1.78 -21.74 -10.81
N ALA A 366 2.16 -22.08 -9.58
CA ALA A 366 1.84 -23.37 -8.98
C ALA A 366 0.33 -23.61 -8.91
N ALA A 367 -0.44 -22.59 -8.52
CA ALA A 367 -1.88 -22.72 -8.36
C ALA A 367 -2.69 -22.75 -9.66
N LEU A 368 -2.18 -22.13 -10.73
CA LEU A 368 -2.77 -22.22 -12.07
C LEU A 368 -2.36 -23.50 -12.80
N SER A 369 -1.17 -24.04 -12.50
CA SER A 369 -0.60 -25.24 -13.12
C SER A 369 -0.74 -25.23 -14.67
N PRO A 370 -0.22 -24.19 -15.36
CA PRO A 370 -0.31 -24.11 -16.82
C PRO A 370 0.50 -25.24 -17.48
N ASP A 371 0.16 -25.58 -18.73
CA ASP A 371 0.95 -26.52 -19.53
C ASP A 371 2.41 -26.08 -19.60
N ARG A 372 3.32 -26.99 -19.23
CA ARG A 372 4.74 -26.67 -19.11
C ARG A 372 5.40 -26.65 -20.50
N ASP A 373 5.73 -25.46 -20.97
CA ASP A 373 6.59 -25.24 -22.14
C ASP A 373 7.98 -24.74 -21.67
N PRO A 374 9.04 -25.56 -21.75
CA PRO A 374 10.38 -25.19 -21.28
C PRO A 374 11.04 -24.08 -22.13
N SER A 375 10.46 -23.74 -23.29
CA SER A 375 10.93 -22.65 -24.14
C SER A 375 10.29 -21.29 -23.81
N ARG A 376 9.38 -21.24 -22.83
CA ARG A 376 8.60 -20.05 -22.47
C ARG A 376 8.66 -19.72 -20.99
N SER A 377 8.20 -18.51 -20.66
CA SER A 377 7.88 -18.15 -19.29
C SER A 377 6.47 -18.68 -18.94
N PRO A 378 6.19 -19.06 -17.68
CA PRO A 378 4.99 -19.84 -17.35
C PRO A 378 3.64 -19.20 -17.66
N LEU A 379 3.50 -17.87 -17.52
CA LEU A 379 2.21 -17.17 -17.65
C LEU A 379 2.18 -16.05 -18.70
N PHE A 380 3.34 -15.51 -19.09
CA PHE A 380 3.44 -14.43 -20.07
C PHE A 380 4.81 -14.45 -20.77
N ASP A 381 4.82 -14.07 -22.03
CA ASP A 381 6.04 -14.00 -22.86
C ASP A 381 6.56 -12.56 -23.05
N ALA A 382 5.75 -11.55 -22.74
CA ALA A 382 6.10 -10.14 -22.85
C ALA A 382 6.09 -9.44 -21.48
N LEU A 383 7.14 -8.70 -21.17
CA LEU A 383 7.29 -7.92 -19.94
C LEU A 383 7.21 -6.41 -20.24
N VAL A 384 6.53 -5.64 -19.39
CA VAL A 384 6.53 -4.17 -19.40
C VAL A 384 7.01 -3.64 -18.04
N SER A 385 7.99 -2.73 -18.07
CA SER A 385 8.56 -2.08 -16.88
C SER A 385 8.66 -0.58 -17.10
N LEU A 386 8.26 0.20 -16.10
CA LEU A 386 8.42 1.66 -16.06
C LEU A 386 9.22 2.03 -14.81
N GLN A 387 10.37 2.66 -15.01
CA GLN A 387 11.19 3.21 -13.93
C GLN A 387 10.98 4.72 -13.85
N ASN A 388 10.41 5.17 -12.73
CA ASN A 388 10.08 6.57 -12.45
C ASN A 388 10.94 7.15 -11.30
N THR A 389 11.96 6.42 -10.85
CA THR A 389 12.91 6.90 -9.83
C THR A 389 14.01 7.74 -10.49
N PRO A 390 14.29 8.97 -10.00
CA PRO A 390 15.33 9.83 -10.56
C PRO A 390 16.71 9.15 -10.53
N ARG A 391 17.42 9.19 -11.67
CA ARG A 391 18.80 8.70 -11.81
C ARG A 391 19.79 9.41 -10.87
N SER A 392 19.42 10.58 -10.34
CA SER A 392 20.20 11.32 -9.33
C SER A 392 20.38 10.57 -8.01
N ALA A 393 19.55 9.57 -7.69
CA ALA A 393 19.77 8.69 -6.53
C ALA A 393 21.02 7.80 -6.68
N LEU A 394 21.55 7.64 -7.91
CA LEU A 394 22.80 6.93 -8.22
C LEU A 394 24.02 7.87 -8.29
N GLN A 395 23.83 9.17 -8.04
CA GLN A 395 24.88 10.18 -8.09
C GLN A 395 25.34 10.48 -6.66
N GLY A 396 26.20 9.62 -6.12
CA GLY A 396 27.04 9.99 -4.99
C GLY A 396 28.14 10.97 -5.43
N SER A 397 28.68 11.73 -4.48
CA SER A 397 29.84 12.64 -4.65
C SER A 397 31.09 11.97 -5.25
N ALA A 398 31.16 10.64 -5.21
CA ALA A 398 32.30 9.83 -5.67
C ALA A 398 32.29 9.45 -7.17
N GLY A 399 31.37 9.99 -7.99
CA GLY A 399 31.37 9.81 -9.44
C GLY A 399 30.12 9.13 -10.00
N GLN A 400 29.96 9.18 -11.33
CA GLN A 400 28.79 8.64 -12.02
C GLN A 400 28.81 7.10 -11.98
N PHE A 401 27.98 6.50 -11.11
CA PHE A 401 27.52 5.12 -11.27
C PHE A 401 26.52 5.07 -12.44
N ALA A 402 27.01 5.26 -13.66
CA ALA A 402 26.20 5.06 -14.85
C ALA A 402 26.27 3.58 -15.24
N PRO A 403 25.17 2.80 -15.13
CA PRO A 403 25.16 1.45 -15.66
C PRO A 403 25.47 1.49 -17.16
N ALA A 404 26.54 0.82 -17.56
CA ALA A 404 26.85 0.56 -18.96
C ALA A 404 26.03 -0.66 -19.40
N TRP A 405 24.77 -0.41 -19.80
CA TRP A 405 23.88 -1.46 -20.31
C TRP A 405 24.53 -2.11 -21.53
N GLY A 406 24.83 -3.41 -21.40
CA GLY A 406 25.35 -4.23 -22.47
C GLY A 406 24.25 -4.79 -23.37
N GLN A 407 24.58 -5.84 -24.13
CA GLN A 407 23.54 -6.72 -24.64
C GLN A 407 22.90 -7.45 -23.45
N ASP A 408 21.72 -7.01 -23.06
CA ASP A 408 20.95 -7.67 -22.01
C ASP A 408 20.49 -9.05 -22.50
N PRO A 409 20.60 -10.10 -21.68
CA PRO A 409 20.03 -11.40 -22.00
C PRO A 409 18.50 -11.29 -22.13
N ALA A 410 17.93 -11.97 -23.11
CA ALA A 410 16.48 -12.05 -23.32
C ALA A 410 15.86 -13.00 -22.28
N LYS A 411 15.49 -12.46 -21.11
CA LYS A 411 14.78 -13.19 -20.05
C LYS A 411 13.32 -13.51 -20.42
N PHE A 412 12.77 -12.82 -21.43
CA PHE A 412 11.45 -13.02 -22.00
C PHE A 412 11.55 -12.89 -23.52
N ASP A 413 10.52 -13.32 -24.24
CA ASP A 413 10.48 -13.15 -25.70
C ASP A 413 10.57 -11.67 -26.09
N LEU A 414 9.85 -10.82 -25.34
CA LEU A 414 9.85 -9.36 -25.46
C LEU A 414 9.92 -8.72 -24.07
N SER A 415 10.72 -7.68 -23.91
CA SER A 415 10.80 -6.88 -22.68
C SER A 415 10.88 -5.40 -23.03
N PHE A 416 9.83 -4.67 -22.67
CA PHE A 416 9.71 -3.23 -22.86
C PHE A 416 10.12 -2.54 -21.57
N PHE A 417 11.21 -1.78 -21.62
CA PHE A 417 11.67 -0.95 -20.52
C PHE A 417 11.44 0.51 -20.87
N PHE A 418 10.85 1.26 -19.94
CA PHE A 418 10.62 2.68 -20.04
C PHE A 418 11.21 3.39 -18.82
N GLU A 419 11.76 4.58 -19.03
CA GLU A 419 12.38 5.42 -18.01
C GLU A 419 11.90 6.86 -18.19
N GLU A 420 11.57 7.53 -17.08
CA GLU A 420 11.22 8.96 -17.09
C GLU A 420 12.37 9.81 -16.57
N GLU A 421 12.86 10.73 -17.40
CA GLU A 421 13.96 11.64 -17.04
C GLU A 421 13.71 13.04 -17.62
N GLY A 422 13.69 14.07 -16.78
CA GLY A 422 13.60 15.48 -17.23
C GLY A 422 12.39 15.80 -18.12
N GLY A 423 11.25 15.12 -17.90
CA GLY A 423 10.03 15.26 -18.72
C GLY A 423 10.11 14.55 -20.09
N GLN A 424 11.06 13.62 -20.26
CA GLN A 424 11.15 12.70 -21.39
C GLN A 424 10.77 11.30 -20.95
N LEU A 425 10.25 10.52 -21.90
CA LEU A 425 10.05 9.08 -21.76
C LEU A 425 11.01 8.41 -22.73
N ILE A 426 12.05 7.78 -22.19
CA ILE A 426 13.01 6.98 -22.95
C ILE A 426 12.58 5.54 -22.81
N GLY A 427 12.62 4.75 -23.88
CA GLY A 427 12.35 3.33 -23.78
C GLY A 427 13.29 2.49 -24.62
N ARG A 428 13.18 1.18 -24.43
CA ARG A 428 13.87 0.17 -25.24
C ARG A 428 13.10 -1.13 -25.21
N LEU A 429 13.14 -1.84 -26.32
CA LEU A 429 12.69 -3.21 -26.46
C LEU A 429 13.91 -4.14 -26.46
N VAL A 430 13.98 -5.05 -25.49
CA VAL A 430 14.85 -6.24 -25.58
C VAL A 430 14.02 -7.40 -26.09
N TYR A 431 14.50 -8.10 -27.11
CA TYR A 431 13.80 -9.24 -27.69
C TYR A 431 14.72 -10.44 -27.87
N ALA A 432 14.14 -11.65 -27.85
CA ALA A 432 14.86 -12.89 -28.11
C ALA A 432 15.28 -12.95 -29.59
N SER A 433 16.58 -12.73 -29.87
CA SER A 433 17.11 -12.60 -31.23
C SER A 433 17.12 -13.90 -32.04
N LYS A 434 16.83 -15.03 -31.38
CA LYS A 434 16.60 -16.33 -32.01
C LYS A 434 15.14 -16.58 -32.41
N LEU A 435 14.20 -15.76 -31.94
CA LEU A 435 12.78 -15.82 -32.30
C LEU A 435 12.40 -14.71 -33.28
N PHE A 436 12.95 -13.51 -33.08
CA PHE A 436 12.63 -12.35 -33.88
C PHE A 436 13.89 -11.78 -34.55
N SER A 437 13.77 -11.39 -35.80
CA SER A 437 14.80 -10.65 -36.52
C SER A 437 14.87 -9.20 -36.06
N ALA A 438 15.96 -8.51 -36.39
CA ALA A 438 16.08 -7.06 -36.17
C ALA A 438 14.95 -6.26 -36.84
N GLN A 439 14.50 -6.70 -38.02
CA GLN A 439 13.38 -6.09 -38.72
C GLN A 439 12.07 -6.24 -37.93
N THR A 440 11.83 -7.41 -37.34
CA THR A 440 10.64 -7.65 -36.51
C THR A 440 10.69 -6.84 -35.21
N GLY A 441 11.85 -6.78 -34.54
CA GLY A 441 12.04 -5.92 -33.37
C GLY A 441 11.76 -4.44 -33.68
N GLN A 442 12.27 -3.95 -34.80
CA GLN A 442 12.02 -2.58 -35.25
C GLN A 442 10.54 -2.34 -35.58
N ALA A 443 9.86 -3.29 -36.22
CA ALA A 443 8.44 -3.19 -36.54
C ALA A 443 7.57 -3.08 -35.28
N ILE A 444 7.87 -3.85 -34.24
CA ILE A 444 7.17 -3.78 -32.94
C ILE A 444 7.33 -2.38 -32.31
N VAL A 445 8.55 -1.84 -32.31
CA VAL A 445 8.82 -0.49 -31.78
C VAL A 445 8.07 0.58 -32.59
N THR A 446 8.09 0.48 -33.92
CA THR A 446 7.37 1.40 -34.81
C THR A 446 5.86 1.36 -34.57
N ALA A 447 5.29 0.17 -34.40
CA ALA A 447 3.88 -0.01 -34.07
C ALA A 447 3.54 0.62 -32.71
N LEU A 448 4.34 0.37 -31.69
CA LEU A 448 4.19 0.96 -30.36
C LEU A 448 4.25 2.50 -30.40
N ALA A 449 5.27 3.07 -31.07
CA ALA A 449 5.43 4.50 -31.19
C ALA A 449 4.26 5.15 -31.94
N THR A 450 3.76 4.48 -32.99
CA THR A 450 2.60 4.94 -33.77
C THR A 450 1.32 4.90 -32.94
N ILE A 451 1.09 3.84 -32.16
CA ILE A 451 -0.04 3.74 -31.25
C ILE A 451 0.03 4.84 -30.20
N LEU A 452 1.16 4.97 -29.49
CA LEU A 452 1.35 6.03 -28.49
C LEU A 452 1.17 7.42 -29.09
N ALA A 453 1.59 7.63 -30.35
CA ALA A 453 1.41 8.86 -31.09
C ALA A 453 -0.04 9.13 -31.56
N ALA A 454 -0.89 8.09 -31.62
CA ALA A 454 -2.25 8.16 -32.14
C ALA A 454 -3.35 7.99 -31.08
N ILE A 455 -3.01 7.58 -29.85
CA ILE A 455 -3.98 7.51 -28.74
C ILE A 455 -4.73 8.85 -28.65
N PRO A 456 -6.06 8.84 -28.81
CA PRO A 456 -6.85 10.06 -28.80
C PRO A 456 -7.03 10.59 -27.38
N ASP A 457 -7.14 11.90 -27.26
CA ASP A 457 -7.48 12.59 -26.01
C ASP A 457 -8.97 12.37 -25.63
N GLY A 458 -9.78 11.87 -26.58
CA GLY A 458 -11.16 11.43 -26.39
C GLY A 458 -11.79 10.91 -27.70
N GLY A 459 -12.81 10.04 -27.60
CA GLY A 459 -13.58 9.55 -28.77
C GLY A 459 -14.18 8.15 -28.61
N GLU A 460 -15.23 7.88 -29.40
CA GLU A 460 -15.98 6.61 -29.43
C GLU A 460 -15.49 5.65 -30.53
N GLN A 461 -14.31 5.90 -31.11
CA GLN A 461 -13.73 5.01 -32.13
C GLN A 461 -13.45 3.63 -31.53
N THR A 462 -13.93 2.57 -32.17
CA THR A 462 -13.68 1.18 -31.75
C THR A 462 -12.22 0.78 -31.95
N LEU A 463 -11.72 -0.22 -31.20
CA LEU A 463 -10.35 -0.71 -31.35
C LEU A 463 -10.04 -1.18 -32.77
N VAL A 464 -10.97 -1.88 -33.43
CA VAL A 464 -10.80 -2.33 -34.82
C VAL A 464 -10.63 -1.13 -35.76
N GLN A 465 -11.50 -0.11 -35.66
CA GLN A 465 -11.38 1.10 -36.47
C GLN A 465 -10.08 1.86 -36.18
N PHE A 466 -9.67 1.91 -34.92
CA PHE A 466 -8.43 2.56 -34.50
C PHE A 466 -7.22 1.87 -35.12
N LEU A 467 -7.11 0.55 -34.96
CA LEU A 467 -6.01 -0.26 -35.53
C LEU A 467 -5.97 -0.14 -37.07
N SER A 468 -7.10 -0.25 -37.76
CA SER A 468 -7.14 -0.07 -39.22
C SER A 468 -6.75 1.34 -39.66
N SER A 469 -7.07 2.38 -38.87
CA SER A 469 -6.67 3.76 -39.19
C SER A 469 -5.16 4.00 -39.11
N ILE A 470 -4.45 3.17 -38.35
CA ILE A 470 -2.99 3.26 -38.18
C ILE A 470 -2.22 2.17 -38.94
N GLU A 471 -2.88 1.11 -39.43
CA GLU A 471 -2.28 0.02 -40.22
C GLU A 471 -1.40 0.53 -41.37
N GLY A 472 -1.88 1.54 -42.13
CA GLY A 472 -1.11 2.17 -43.22
C GLY A 472 0.13 2.92 -42.75
N ARG A 473 0.15 3.44 -41.51
CA ARG A 473 1.31 4.13 -40.90
C ARG A 473 2.29 3.13 -40.28
N VAL A 474 1.78 2.02 -39.74
CA VAL A 474 2.58 0.91 -39.22
C VAL A 474 3.32 0.20 -40.35
N THR A 475 2.70 0.01 -41.52
CA THR A 475 3.32 -0.63 -42.71
C THR A 475 4.24 0.30 -43.52
N MET A 476 3.89 1.58 -43.72
CA MET A 476 4.73 2.55 -44.46
C MET A 476 6.05 2.90 -43.75
N ASN A 477 6.05 3.01 -42.42
CA ASN A 477 7.27 3.30 -41.66
C ASN A 477 8.24 2.12 -41.61
N THR A 478 7.78 0.88 -41.81
CA THR A 478 8.65 -0.29 -41.99
C THR A 478 9.39 -0.31 -43.32
N THR A 479 8.88 0.36 -44.35
CA THR A 479 9.50 0.42 -45.70
C THR A 479 10.38 1.66 -45.92
N GLN A 480 10.24 2.73 -45.13
CA GLN A 480 10.96 4.00 -45.32
C GLN A 480 12.29 4.14 -44.53
N VAL A 481 12.80 3.10 -43.87
CA VAL A 481 14.13 3.15 -43.20
C VAL A 481 15.28 2.96 -44.21
N GLU A 482 15.18 3.62 -45.35
CA GLU A 482 16.28 3.90 -46.27
C GLU A 482 16.36 5.41 -46.47
N GLY A 483 16.98 6.10 -45.51
CA GLY A 483 17.56 7.45 -45.66
C GLY A 483 16.61 8.66 -45.55
N GLY A 484 16.91 9.58 -44.60
CA GLY A 484 16.40 10.96 -44.68
C GLY A 484 16.42 11.79 -43.40
N ASN A 485 17.12 12.94 -43.45
CA ASN A 485 17.34 13.94 -42.38
C ASN A 485 16.07 14.61 -41.82
N VAL A 486 16.12 14.95 -40.52
CA VAL A 486 15.06 15.67 -39.77
C VAL A 486 15.27 17.19 -39.83
N SER A 487 14.24 17.96 -40.23
CA SER A 487 14.25 19.43 -40.22
C SER A 487 13.44 20.04 -39.06
N ARG A 488 13.91 21.21 -38.60
CA ARG A 488 13.57 21.93 -37.36
C ARG A 488 12.29 22.77 -37.50
N PHE A 489 11.36 22.70 -36.54
CA PHE A 489 10.25 23.66 -36.42
C PHE A 489 10.33 24.55 -35.18
N LYS A 490 9.90 25.80 -35.37
CA LYS A 490 10.03 26.96 -34.48
C LYS A 490 9.10 26.89 -33.25
N ARG A 491 9.62 27.42 -32.13
CA ARG A 491 9.02 27.45 -30.79
C ARG A 491 8.12 28.68 -30.64
N GLY A 492 6.84 28.48 -30.28
CA GLY A 492 5.91 29.54 -29.87
C GLY A 492 5.90 29.71 -28.34
N GLU A 493 5.82 30.96 -27.88
CA GLU A 493 5.89 31.34 -26.46
C GLU A 493 4.66 30.88 -25.66
N ARG A 494 4.92 30.38 -24.44
CA ARG A 494 3.93 29.85 -23.49
C ARG A 494 3.43 30.96 -22.57
N LYS A 495 2.11 30.99 -22.32
CA LYS A 495 1.53 31.65 -21.14
C LYS A 495 1.49 30.65 -19.98
N ALA A 496 1.90 31.09 -18.79
CA ALA A 496 1.77 30.33 -17.57
C ALA A 496 0.28 30.15 -17.22
N VAL A 497 -0.13 28.92 -16.91
CA VAL A 497 -1.46 28.58 -16.41
C VAL A 497 -1.31 28.20 -14.95
N ASP A 498 -2.17 28.79 -14.11
CA ASP A 498 -2.27 28.53 -12.68
C ASP A 498 -2.68 27.08 -12.43
N LEU A 499 -1.81 26.34 -11.74
CA LEU A 499 -1.88 24.89 -11.51
C LEU A 499 -2.87 24.51 -10.38
N THR A 500 -3.44 25.47 -9.67
CA THR A 500 -4.41 25.22 -8.59
C THR A 500 -5.78 24.74 -9.09
N ALA A 501 -6.11 25.01 -10.36
CA ALA A 501 -7.37 24.62 -11.00
C ALA A 501 -7.46 23.14 -11.44
N LEU A 502 -6.38 22.34 -11.26
CA LEU A 502 -6.28 20.98 -11.81
C LEU A 502 -6.47 19.85 -10.78
N ARG A 503 -6.72 20.16 -9.50
CA ARG A 503 -7.02 19.14 -8.49
C ARG A 503 -8.53 18.88 -8.43
N PRO A 504 -9.01 17.63 -8.59
CA PRO A 504 -10.45 17.31 -8.57
C PRO A 504 -11.10 17.53 -7.19
N VAL A 505 -10.27 17.62 -6.15
CA VAL A 505 -10.69 17.88 -4.77
C VAL A 505 -9.89 19.06 -4.23
N GLU A 506 -10.60 20.00 -3.62
CA GLU A 506 -10.06 21.09 -2.84
C GLU A 506 -9.92 20.64 -1.37
N GLU A 507 -8.73 20.83 -0.83
CA GLU A 507 -8.38 20.45 0.53
C GLU A 507 -8.32 21.70 1.40
N SER A 508 -9.04 21.70 2.52
CA SER A 508 -9.05 22.82 3.45
C SER A 508 -9.36 22.35 4.86
N ILE A 509 -9.26 23.24 5.83
CA ILE A 509 -9.81 23.04 7.17
C ILE A 509 -11.04 23.92 7.25
N MET A 510 -12.14 23.42 7.85
CA MET A 510 -13.32 24.26 8.04
C MET A 510 -12.98 25.53 8.84
N PRO A 511 -13.70 26.65 8.66
CA PRO A 511 -13.39 27.92 9.33
C PRO A 511 -13.26 27.84 10.86
N ALA A 512 -13.95 26.88 11.48
CA ALA A 512 -13.86 26.60 12.92
C ALA A 512 -12.56 25.86 13.35
N GLY A 513 -11.65 25.59 12.41
CA GLY A 513 -10.36 24.91 12.63
C GLY A 513 -10.43 23.38 12.63
N PHE A 514 -11.60 22.79 12.38
CA PHE A 514 -11.89 21.35 12.39
C PHE A 514 -13.34 21.14 11.87
N PRO A 515 -13.69 20.05 11.16
CA PRO A 515 -12.87 18.96 10.64
C PRO A 515 -12.06 19.34 9.40
N TYR A 516 -11.18 18.43 8.96
CA TYR A 516 -10.51 18.55 7.67
C TYR A 516 -11.52 18.32 6.54
N LEU A 517 -11.54 19.18 5.53
CA LEU A 517 -12.52 19.18 4.45
C LEU A 517 -11.86 18.78 3.12
N TYR A 518 -12.40 17.72 2.52
CA TYR A 518 -12.21 17.37 1.12
C TYR A 518 -13.46 17.77 0.34
N GLN A 519 -13.35 18.82 -0.46
CA GLN A 519 -14.46 19.35 -1.27
C GLN A 519 -14.24 18.96 -2.74
N ALA A 520 -15.11 18.11 -3.28
CA ALA A 520 -15.08 17.82 -4.71
C ALA A 520 -15.38 19.11 -5.51
N ARG A 521 -14.54 19.40 -6.52
CA ARG A 521 -14.73 20.54 -7.43
C ARG A 521 -15.82 20.28 -8.47
N GLU A 522 -16.07 19.02 -8.78
CA GLU A 522 -17.10 18.56 -9.72
C GLU A 522 -18.13 17.71 -8.98
N ALA A 523 -19.40 17.96 -9.28
CA ALA A 523 -20.49 17.21 -8.66
C ALA A 523 -20.44 15.73 -9.09
N GLY A 524 -20.54 14.83 -8.11
CA GLY A 524 -20.68 13.39 -8.38
C GLY A 524 -19.36 12.63 -8.53
N LEU A 525 -18.24 13.20 -8.07
CA LEU A 525 -16.96 12.50 -7.96
C LEU A 525 -17.12 11.21 -7.14
N ASP A 526 -16.64 10.07 -7.66
CA ASP A 526 -16.77 8.77 -6.99
C ASP A 526 -15.95 8.73 -5.71
N ALA A 527 -16.64 8.68 -4.56
CA ALA A 527 -16.00 8.63 -3.24
C ALA A 527 -15.12 7.38 -3.09
N LEU A 528 -15.60 6.22 -3.54
CA LEU A 528 -14.88 4.96 -3.34
C LEU A 528 -13.58 4.95 -4.16
N GLY A 529 -13.66 5.34 -5.43
CA GLY A 529 -12.51 5.46 -6.31
C GLY A 529 -11.49 6.49 -5.82
N TRP A 530 -11.95 7.66 -5.36
CA TRP A 530 -11.07 8.71 -4.87
C TRP A 530 -10.38 8.32 -3.55
N ILE A 531 -11.14 7.83 -2.56
CA ILE A 531 -10.58 7.38 -1.27
C ILE A 531 -9.55 6.27 -1.51
N ARG A 532 -9.78 5.35 -2.44
CA ARG A 532 -8.82 4.28 -2.77
C ARG A 532 -7.46 4.82 -3.25
N GLY A 533 -7.45 5.95 -3.94
CA GLY A 533 -6.22 6.61 -4.36
C GLY A 533 -5.54 7.45 -3.27
N GLN A 534 -6.25 7.76 -2.19
CA GLN A 534 -5.82 8.69 -1.14
C GLN A 534 -5.90 8.08 0.27
N GLN A 535 -5.95 6.74 0.40
CA GLN A 535 -6.24 6.07 1.68
C GLN A 535 -5.30 6.50 2.80
N LEU A 536 -3.99 6.53 2.52
CA LEU A 536 -2.98 6.95 3.50
C LEU A 536 -3.18 8.40 3.93
N GLN A 537 -3.43 9.30 2.99
CA GLN A 537 -3.61 10.72 3.26
C GLN A 537 -4.90 10.99 4.05
N VAL A 538 -6.01 10.33 3.69
CA VAL A 538 -7.29 10.44 4.42
C VAL A 538 -7.14 9.89 5.84
N ALA A 539 -6.44 8.76 6.02
CA ALA A 539 -6.16 8.19 7.34
C ALA A 539 -5.25 9.10 8.17
N GLU A 540 -4.21 9.69 7.57
CA GLU A 540 -3.32 10.64 8.23
C GLU A 540 -4.08 11.90 8.68
N ARG A 541 -4.90 12.51 7.81
CA ARG A 541 -5.72 13.68 8.17
C ARG A 541 -6.75 13.36 9.24
N ARG A 542 -7.38 12.17 9.20
CA ARG A 542 -8.27 11.71 10.27
C ARG A 542 -7.52 11.58 11.59
N ARG A 543 -6.31 11.04 11.59
CA ARG A 543 -5.48 10.89 12.80
C ARG A 543 -5.04 12.26 13.36
N GLU A 544 -4.62 13.17 12.49
CA GLU A 544 -4.15 14.50 12.86
C GLU A 544 -5.31 15.35 13.41
N HIS A 545 -6.37 15.49 12.64
CA HIS A 545 -7.48 16.40 12.96
C HIS A 545 -8.57 15.75 13.82
N GLY A 546 -8.63 14.42 13.90
CA GLY A 546 -9.67 13.66 14.60
C GLY A 546 -10.90 13.34 13.73
N ALA A 547 -11.16 14.12 12.68
CA ALA A 547 -12.25 13.89 11.75
C ALA A 547 -12.00 14.54 10.39
N VAL A 548 -12.60 13.93 9.37
CA VAL A 548 -12.54 14.32 7.97
C VAL A 548 -13.97 14.36 7.41
N LEU A 549 -14.30 15.42 6.69
CA LEU A 549 -15.55 15.58 5.95
C LEU A 549 -15.27 15.55 4.44
N LEU A 550 -15.90 14.63 3.72
CA LEU A 550 -15.93 14.60 2.27
C LEU A 550 -17.26 15.20 1.80
N ARG A 551 -17.19 16.19 0.91
CA ARG A 551 -18.36 16.90 0.37
C ARG A 551 -18.36 16.95 -1.15
N GLY A 552 -19.54 16.84 -1.74
CA GLY A 552 -19.73 16.85 -3.20
C GLY A 552 -19.42 15.53 -3.90
N PHE A 553 -19.15 14.47 -3.13
CA PHE A 553 -18.91 13.13 -3.65
C PHE A 553 -20.22 12.35 -3.84
N LYS A 554 -20.18 11.36 -4.74
CA LYS A 554 -21.26 10.39 -4.92
C LYS A 554 -21.10 9.25 -3.91
N LEU A 555 -22.02 9.16 -2.94
CA LEU A 555 -21.97 8.15 -1.86
C LEU A 555 -23.36 7.69 -1.35
N ALA A 556 -24.44 7.92 -2.11
CA ALA A 556 -25.81 7.76 -1.61
C ALA A 556 -26.31 6.30 -1.45
N GLU A 557 -25.54 5.30 -1.86
CA GLU A 557 -25.93 3.89 -1.81
C GLU A 557 -25.30 3.16 -0.62
N VAL A 558 -26.10 2.42 0.15
CA VAL A 558 -25.67 1.66 1.34
C VAL A 558 -24.48 0.75 1.04
N GLY A 559 -24.50 0.03 -0.09
CA GLY A 559 -23.39 -0.85 -0.49
C GLY A 559 -22.11 -0.11 -0.88
N MET A 560 -22.21 1.13 -1.37
CA MET A 560 -21.03 1.97 -1.65
C MET A 560 -20.43 2.50 -0.35
N PHE A 561 -21.28 2.95 0.57
CA PHE A 561 -20.86 3.36 1.91
C PHE A 561 -20.18 2.22 2.68
N GLU A 562 -20.75 1.02 2.68
CA GLU A 562 -20.14 -0.15 3.33
C GLU A 562 -18.74 -0.43 2.78
N ARG A 563 -18.55 -0.35 1.46
CA ARG A 563 -17.23 -0.52 0.83
C ARG A 563 -16.24 0.58 1.22
N VAL A 564 -16.71 1.81 1.43
CA VAL A 564 -15.85 2.89 1.92
C VAL A 564 -15.42 2.64 3.37
N VAL A 565 -16.32 2.15 4.22
CA VAL A 565 -15.98 1.76 5.60
C VAL A 565 -14.95 0.60 5.58
N GLN A 566 -15.18 -0.43 4.76
CA GLN A 566 -14.24 -1.56 4.57
C GLN A 566 -12.88 -1.13 4.01
N LEU A 567 -12.85 -0.05 3.22
CA LEU A 567 -11.62 0.48 2.65
C LEU A 567 -10.81 1.30 3.66
N THR A 568 -11.42 1.74 4.76
CA THR A 568 -10.83 2.74 5.67
C THR A 568 -10.70 2.25 7.12
N CYS A 569 -11.07 1.00 7.37
CA CYS A 569 -10.91 0.25 8.62
C CYS A 569 -10.35 -1.14 8.32
N ASP A 570 -9.56 -1.68 9.23
CA ASP A 570 -9.04 -3.04 9.17
C ASP A 570 -10.14 -4.07 9.53
N HIS A 571 -11.02 -3.69 10.46
CA HIS A 571 -12.13 -4.51 10.93
C HIS A 571 -13.44 -3.73 10.96
N VAL A 572 -14.35 -4.02 10.04
CA VAL A 572 -15.72 -3.47 10.09
C VAL A 572 -16.55 -4.21 11.11
N ILE A 573 -17.19 -3.47 12.01
CA ILE A 573 -18.02 -4.05 13.06
C ILE A 573 -19.38 -4.44 12.47
N ALA A 574 -19.72 -5.72 12.57
CA ALA A 574 -20.99 -6.30 12.15
C ALA A 574 -21.86 -6.63 13.37
N GLY A 575 -23.18 -6.54 13.23
CA GLY A 575 -24.15 -6.90 14.27
C GLY A 575 -24.07 -6.01 15.51
N TYR A 576 -23.77 -4.72 15.34
CA TYR A 576 -23.73 -3.72 16.41
C TYR A 576 -25.14 -3.50 16.98
N GLY A 577 -25.49 -4.31 17.97
CA GLY A 577 -26.86 -4.50 18.45
C GLY A 577 -27.55 -3.28 19.08
N ASP A 578 -26.86 -2.15 19.22
CA ASP A 578 -27.41 -0.90 19.75
C ASP A 578 -28.04 0.00 18.67
N LEU A 579 -27.83 -0.32 17.38
CA LEU A 579 -28.42 0.43 16.27
C LEU A 579 -29.21 -0.47 15.31
N PRO A 580 -30.26 0.07 14.64
CA PRO A 580 -31.03 -0.71 13.68
C PRO A 580 -30.21 -0.99 12.41
N GLU A 581 -30.06 -2.25 12.03
CA GLU A 581 -29.38 -2.64 10.78
C GLU A 581 -30.14 -2.18 9.53
N GLU A 582 -29.42 -1.73 8.50
CA GLU A 582 -30.00 -1.41 7.20
C GLU A 582 -30.31 -2.68 6.39
N LYS A 583 -31.38 -2.64 5.58
CA LYS A 583 -31.81 -3.82 4.80
C LYS A 583 -30.70 -4.31 3.87
N GLY A 584 -30.28 -5.55 4.05
CA GLY A 584 -29.33 -6.24 3.18
C GLY A 584 -27.88 -6.22 3.66
N THR A 585 -27.60 -5.71 4.87
CA THR A 585 -26.25 -5.70 5.47
C THR A 585 -26.33 -5.70 6.99
N ASP A 586 -25.40 -6.38 7.64
CA ASP A 586 -25.22 -6.40 9.10
C ASP A 586 -24.15 -5.40 9.58
N ARG A 587 -23.61 -4.57 8.66
CA ARG A 587 -22.44 -3.69 8.90
C ARG A 587 -22.72 -2.21 8.71
N VAL A 588 -23.91 -1.88 8.23
CA VAL A 588 -24.39 -0.51 8.09
C VAL A 588 -25.67 -0.36 8.89
N TYR A 589 -25.71 0.70 9.67
CA TYR A 589 -26.75 0.95 10.64
C TYR A 589 -27.50 2.24 10.31
N GLY A 590 -28.77 2.30 10.69
CA GLY A 590 -29.53 3.54 10.74
C GLY A 590 -29.13 4.40 11.94
N SER A 591 -29.62 5.64 11.95
CA SER A 591 -29.47 6.51 13.13
C SER A 591 -30.20 5.95 14.35
N THR A 592 -29.71 6.29 15.54
CA THR A 592 -30.36 5.98 16.82
C THR A 592 -31.84 6.39 16.79
N PRO A 593 -32.78 5.49 17.11
CA PRO A 593 -34.19 5.83 17.25
C PRO A 593 -34.37 6.84 18.40
N TYR A 594 -34.54 8.12 18.07
CA TYR A 594 -34.68 9.20 19.04
C TYR A 594 -35.59 10.31 18.49
N PRO A 595 -36.49 10.91 19.30
CA PRO A 595 -37.46 11.90 18.83
C PRO A 595 -36.81 13.03 18.03
N ASN A 596 -37.30 13.30 16.81
CA ASN A 596 -36.64 14.24 15.88
C ASN A 596 -36.60 15.68 16.42
N ASN A 597 -37.56 16.07 17.25
CA ASN A 597 -37.64 17.39 17.87
C ASN A 597 -36.77 17.54 19.13
N ARG A 598 -35.99 16.52 19.51
CA ARG A 598 -35.10 16.56 20.67
C ARG A 598 -33.63 16.43 20.24
N ARG A 599 -32.74 17.06 21.00
CA ARG A 599 -31.29 16.97 20.81
C ARG A 599 -30.79 15.65 21.40
N ILE A 600 -29.91 14.96 20.67
CA ILE A 600 -29.05 13.93 21.26
C ILE A 600 -27.77 14.65 21.68
N LEU A 601 -27.44 14.60 22.97
CA LEU A 601 -26.27 15.29 23.52
C LEU A 601 -24.96 14.57 23.19
N PHE A 602 -23.85 15.26 23.45
CA PHE A 602 -22.52 14.79 23.09
C PHE A 602 -22.16 13.48 23.77
N HIS A 603 -21.60 12.56 23.00
CA HIS A 603 -21.08 11.30 23.47
C HIS A 603 -19.95 10.80 22.56
N SER A 604 -19.00 10.08 23.17
CA SER A 604 -18.13 9.16 22.45
C SER A 604 -18.79 7.78 22.43
N GLU A 605 -18.99 7.23 21.25
CA GLU A 605 -19.74 5.99 21.03
C GLU A 605 -19.19 4.84 21.87
N SER A 606 -20.07 4.14 22.57
CA SER A 606 -19.76 3.02 23.46
C SER A 606 -18.61 3.22 24.45
N SER A 607 -18.27 4.48 24.78
CA SER A 607 -17.22 4.77 25.78
C SER A 607 -17.55 4.28 27.19
N HIS A 608 -18.80 3.93 27.46
CA HIS A 608 -19.26 3.31 28.71
C HIS A 608 -19.12 1.77 28.72
N MET A 609 -18.74 1.16 27.60
CA MET A 609 -18.59 -0.29 27.43
C MET A 609 -17.12 -0.71 27.47
N ALA A 610 -16.88 -2.00 27.69
CA ALA A 610 -15.52 -2.56 27.63
C ALA A 610 -14.96 -2.60 26.20
N ASN A 611 -15.80 -2.55 25.17
CA ASN A 611 -15.41 -2.48 23.78
C ASN A 611 -16.12 -1.32 23.07
N TRP A 612 -15.40 -0.57 22.25
CA TRP A 612 -15.96 0.52 21.45
C TRP A 612 -15.34 0.56 20.05
N PRO A 613 -16.02 1.15 19.05
CA PRO A 613 -15.41 1.41 17.76
C PRO A 613 -14.34 2.51 17.87
N LEU A 614 -13.15 2.33 17.29
CA LEU A 614 -12.19 3.42 17.14
C LEU A 614 -12.63 4.41 16.06
N HIS A 615 -13.25 3.91 15.00
CA HIS A 615 -13.65 4.73 13.85
C HIS A 615 -15.16 4.67 13.63
N GLN A 616 -15.76 5.84 13.41
CA GLN A 616 -17.17 5.98 13.05
C GLN A 616 -17.33 6.77 11.76
N PHE A 617 -18.35 6.41 11.00
CA PHE A 617 -18.64 6.95 9.69
C PHE A 617 -20.11 7.35 9.65
N PHE A 618 -20.39 8.57 9.20
CA PHE A 618 -21.74 9.07 8.99
C PHE A 618 -21.88 9.50 7.54
N ALA A 619 -22.78 8.86 6.81
CA ALA A 619 -23.09 9.22 5.43
C ALA A 619 -24.51 9.77 5.33
N CYS A 620 -24.63 10.95 4.71
CA CYS A 620 -25.91 11.59 4.50
C CYS A 620 -26.58 11.06 3.22
N VAL A 621 -27.65 10.28 3.40
CA VAL A 621 -28.49 9.81 2.29
C VAL A 621 -29.59 10.82 1.98
N VAL A 622 -30.23 11.37 3.03
CA VAL A 622 -31.24 12.42 2.92
C VAL A 622 -30.96 13.47 4.00
N ALA A 623 -30.67 14.69 3.56
CA ALA A 623 -30.52 15.84 4.46
C ALA A 623 -31.91 16.33 4.91
N SER A 624 -32.02 16.74 6.17
CA SER A 624 -33.24 17.35 6.73
C SER A 624 -33.55 18.70 6.11
N GLU A 625 -34.83 19.08 6.13
CA GLU A 625 -35.28 20.39 5.65
C GLU A 625 -34.80 21.53 6.56
N THR A 626 -34.87 21.32 7.88
CA THR A 626 -34.32 22.25 8.88
C THR A 626 -33.65 21.47 10.01
N GLY A 627 -32.52 21.99 10.50
CA GLY A 627 -31.71 21.38 11.57
C GLY A 627 -31.13 20.02 11.19
N GLY A 628 -30.86 19.18 12.19
CA GLY A 628 -30.43 17.79 12.01
C GLY A 628 -28.94 17.63 11.72
N GLU A 629 -28.16 18.69 11.94
CA GLU A 629 -26.71 18.64 11.94
C GLU A 629 -26.20 17.59 12.94
N THR A 630 -24.98 17.13 12.71
CA THR A 630 -24.23 16.31 13.65
C THR A 630 -23.10 17.15 14.23
N PRO A 631 -23.34 17.94 15.30
CA PRO A 631 -22.27 18.67 15.95
C PRO A 631 -21.18 17.72 16.44
N ILE A 632 -19.93 18.13 16.29
CA ILE A 632 -18.75 17.37 16.73
C ILE A 632 -17.83 18.24 17.58
N VAL A 633 -17.17 17.62 18.54
CA VAL A 633 -16.26 18.26 19.50
C VAL A 633 -14.98 17.44 19.63
N ASP A 634 -13.82 18.09 19.58
CA ASP A 634 -12.53 17.45 19.86
C ASP A 634 -12.36 17.23 21.37
N VAL A 635 -12.56 16.00 21.82
CA VAL A 635 -12.50 15.64 23.25
C VAL A 635 -11.07 15.64 23.82
N ARG A 636 -10.04 15.78 22.97
CA ARG A 636 -8.67 16.05 23.42
C ARG A 636 -8.57 17.49 23.90
N LYS A 637 -9.22 18.44 23.21
CA LYS A 637 -9.32 19.84 23.67
C LYS A 637 -10.16 19.97 24.94
N ILE A 638 -11.23 19.19 25.07
CA ILE A 638 -12.02 19.14 26.30
C ILE A 638 -11.15 18.67 27.47
N TYR A 639 -10.36 17.61 27.27
CA TYR A 639 -9.39 17.15 28.28
C TYR A 639 -8.38 18.24 28.67
N ASP A 640 -7.86 18.99 27.69
CA ASP A 640 -6.89 20.06 27.94
C ASP A 640 -7.51 21.28 28.66
N GLN A 641 -8.78 21.58 28.40
CA GLN A 641 -9.50 22.75 28.96
C GLN A 641 -10.27 22.48 30.26
N LEU A 642 -10.46 21.20 30.62
CA LEU A 642 -11.08 20.84 31.89
C LEU A 642 -10.28 21.42 33.06
N ASP A 643 -10.99 21.86 34.11
CA ASP A 643 -10.35 22.26 35.36
C ASP A 643 -9.42 21.13 35.84
N PRO A 644 -8.14 21.39 36.14
CA PRO A 644 -7.19 20.34 36.49
C PRO A 644 -7.63 19.48 37.67
N MET A 645 -8.29 20.03 38.69
CA MET A 645 -8.77 19.26 39.84
C MET A 645 -9.92 18.34 39.44
N VAL A 646 -10.85 18.83 38.62
CA VAL A 646 -11.97 18.04 38.08
C VAL A 646 -11.44 16.92 37.17
N ARG A 647 -10.49 17.24 36.28
CA ARG A 647 -9.85 16.29 35.37
C ARG A 647 -9.11 15.19 36.12
N ASP A 648 -8.29 15.55 37.10
CA ASP A 648 -7.53 14.58 37.91
C ASP A 648 -8.46 13.69 38.73
N ARG A 649 -9.58 14.24 39.21
CA ARG A 649 -10.61 13.45 39.89
C ARG A 649 -11.25 12.43 38.94
N PHE A 650 -11.64 12.84 37.72
CA PHE A 650 -12.14 11.92 36.69
C PHE A 650 -11.10 10.86 36.30
N ALA A 651 -9.85 11.24 36.14
CA ALA A 651 -8.76 10.33 35.80
C ALA A 651 -8.50 9.28 36.89
N ARG A 652 -8.51 9.70 38.16
CA ARG A 652 -8.26 8.82 39.29
C ARG A 652 -9.44 7.90 39.61
N LEU A 653 -10.66 8.44 39.59
CA LEU A 653 -11.84 7.71 40.03
C LEU A 653 -12.54 6.96 38.89
N GLY A 654 -12.39 7.38 37.64
CA GLY A 654 -13.20 6.87 36.54
C GLY A 654 -14.69 7.18 36.71
N LEU A 655 -15.54 6.43 36.00
CA LEU A 655 -16.99 6.54 36.02
C LEU A 655 -17.63 5.18 36.32
N THR A 656 -18.83 5.22 36.90
CA THR A 656 -19.73 4.07 36.93
C THR A 656 -21.04 4.45 36.24
N TYR A 657 -21.36 3.74 35.16
CA TYR A 657 -22.64 3.84 34.48
C TYR A 657 -23.61 2.85 35.10
N VAL A 658 -24.75 3.35 35.59
CA VAL A 658 -25.80 2.53 36.19
C VAL A 658 -26.98 2.50 35.23
N ARG A 659 -27.43 1.30 34.87
CA ARG A 659 -28.63 1.09 34.06
C ARG A 659 -29.63 0.24 34.81
N HIS A 660 -30.87 0.73 34.90
CA HIS A 660 -32.00 0.00 35.42
C HIS A 660 -32.88 -0.47 34.26
N PHE A 661 -32.94 -1.78 34.05
CA PHE A 661 -33.85 -2.39 33.09
C PHE A 661 -35.22 -2.53 33.74
N ILE A 662 -36.05 -1.50 33.58
CA ILE A 662 -37.40 -1.42 34.15
C ILE A 662 -38.41 -1.81 33.05
N PRO A 663 -39.28 -2.81 33.29
CA PRO A 663 -40.29 -3.21 32.32
C PRO A 663 -41.15 -2.04 31.82
N GLY A 664 -41.23 -1.87 30.50
CA GLY A 664 -42.04 -0.83 29.86
C GLY A 664 -41.41 0.57 29.77
N LEU A 665 -40.25 0.79 30.37
CA LEU A 665 -39.56 2.09 30.36
C LEU A 665 -38.35 2.12 29.41
N ASP A 666 -37.58 1.04 29.37
CA ASP A 666 -36.45 0.84 28.46
C ASP A 666 -36.58 -0.55 27.81
N VAL A 667 -35.65 -0.90 26.92
CA VAL A 667 -35.57 -2.26 26.37
C VAL A 667 -35.52 -3.29 27.52
N PRO A 668 -36.34 -4.35 27.50
CA PRO A 668 -36.30 -5.36 28.55
C PRO A 668 -34.93 -6.02 28.66
N TRP A 669 -34.49 -6.37 29.87
CA TRP A 669 -33.17 -6.96 30.10
C TRP A 669 -32.93 -8.21 29.22
N HIS A 670 -33.95 -9.06 29.05
CA HIS A 670 -33.81 -10.29 28.26
C HIS A 670 -33.63 -10.02 26.77
N ALA A 671 -34.20 -8.91 26.26
CA ALA A 671 -33.98 -8.47 24.89
C ALA A 671 -32.57 -7.86 24.73
N PHE A 672 -32.09 -7.11 25.73
CA PHE A 672 -30.74 -6.54 25.73
C PHE A 672 -29.66 -7.63 25.79
N PHE A 673 -29.77 -8.56 26.74
CA PHE A 673 -28.81 -9.65 26.93
C PHE A 673 -29.05 -10.84 25.98
N LYS A 674 -30.12 -10.81 25.18
CA LYS A 674 -30.53 -11.88 24.25
C LYS A 674 -30.68 -13.25 24.92
N THR A 675 -31.12 -13.26 26.19
CA THR A 675 -31.35 -14.48 26.98
C THR A 675 -32.44 -14.26 28.01
N HIS A 676 -33.18 -15.30 28.35
CA HIS A 676 -34.14 -15.32 29.46
C HIS A 676 -33.55 -15.93 30.74
N ASP A 677 -32.28 -16.36 30.72
CA ASP A 677 -31.61 -16.95 31.88
C ASP A 677 -30.88 -15.87 32.70
N ARG A 678 -31.33 -15.68 33.95
CA ARG A 678 -30.72 -14.71 34.88
C ARG A 678 -29.26 -15.06 35.21
N ALA A 679 -28.93 -16.34 35.33
CA ALA A 679 -27.56 -16.77 35.62
C ALA A 679 -26.62 -16.46 34.45
N GLU A 680 -27.12 -16.54 33.21
CA GLU A 680 -26.37 -16.15 32.02
C GLU A 680 -26.11 -14.63 31.99
N VAL A 681 -27.10 -13.81 32.36
CA VAL A 681 -26.94 -12.35 32.51
C VAL A 681 -25.88 -12.02 33.56
N GLU A 682 -25.94 -12.66 34.73
CA GLU A 682 -24.95 -12.47 35.79
C GLU A 682 -23.53 -12.82 35.31
N ALA A 683 -23.40 -13.92 34.56
CA ALA A 683 -22.14 -14.31 33.95
C ALA A 683 -21.66 -13.31 32.87
N ILE A 684 -22.56 -12.73 32.07
CA ILE A 684 -22.23 -11.67 31.10
C ILE A 684 -21.68 -10.44 31.82
N CYS A 685 -22.38 -9.96 32.85
CA CYS A 685 -21.96 -8.81 33.64
C CYS A 685 -20.61 -9.06 34.32
N ALA A 686 -20.42 -10.23 34.95
CA ALA A 686 -19.15 -10.58 35.57
C ALA A 686 -17.99 -10.59 34.56
N ARG A 687 -18.22 -11.10 33.34
CA ARG A 687 -17.21 -11.08 32.26
C ARG A 687 -16.88 -9.67 31.78
N SER A 688 -17.77 -8.69 31.88
CA SER A 688 -17.50 -7.29 31.52
C SER A 688 -16.96 -6.44 32.68
N GLY A 689 -16.78 -7.04 33.86
CA GLY A 689 -16.42 -6.32 35.08
C GLY A 689 -17.57 -5.50 35.68
N ALA A 690 -18.80 -5.68 35.19
CA ALA A 690 -19.99 -5.07 35.75
C ALA A 690 -20.53 -5.87 36.94
N THR A 691 -21.22 -5.17 37.84
CA THR A 691 -22.04 -5.79 38.88
C THR A 691 -23.50 -5.73 38.49
N CYS A 692 -24.22 -6.83 38.62
CA CYS A 692 -25.66 -6.91 38.44
C CYS A 692 -26.37 -7.18 39.76
N GLN A 693 -27.52 -6.55 39.95
CA GLN A 693 -28.39 -6.77 41.10
C GLN A 693 -29.83 -6.86 40.62
N TRP A 694 -30.47 -8.00 40.90
CA TRP A 694 -31.90 -8.17 40.70
C TRP A 694 -32.66 -7.50 41.85
N LYS A 695 -33.59 -6.60 41.49
CA LYS A 695 -34.54 -5.97 42.41
C LYS A 695 -35.90 -6.71 42.35
N HIS A 696 -36.86 -6.27 43.14
CA HIS A 696 -38.24 -6.78 43.07
C HIS A 696 -38.87 -6.45 41.69
N ASP A 697 -39.87 -7.21 41.25
CA ASP A 697 -40.63 -6.96 40.01
C ASP A 697 -39.86 -7.07 38.67
N ASP A 698 -38.91 -8.02 38.59
CA ASP A 698 -38.11 -8.29 37.36
C ASP A 698 -37.23 -7.12 36.89
N ILE A 699 -36.94 -6.18 37.79
CA ILE A 699 -36.02 -5.07 37.55
C ILE A 699 -34.58 -5.54 37.74
N LEU A 700 -33.75 -5.30 36.73
CA LEU A 700 -32.30 -5.56 36.79
C LEU A 700 -31.54 -4.23 36.87
N MET A 701 -30.68 -4.07 37.87
CA MET A 701 -29.71 -2.99 37.94
C MET A 701 -28.34 -3.51 37.52
N VAL A 702 -27.70 -2.84 36.55
CA VAL A 702 -26.32 -3.12 36.14
C VAL A 702 -25.47 -1.89 36.41
N ARG A 703 -24.32 -2.06 37.07
CA ARG A 703 -23.30 -1.04 37.25
C ARG A 703 -22.07 -1.44 36.46
N GLN A 704 -21.73 -0.64 35.46
CA GLN A 704 -20.59 -0.85 34.58
C GLN A 704 -19.51 0.19 34.90
N PRO A 705 -18.39 -0.22 35.50
CA PRO A 705 -17.22 0.63 35.62
C PRO A 705 -16.67 0.99 34.24
N SER A 706 -16.19 2.22 34.11
CA SER A 706 -15.63 2.77 32.88
C SER A 706 -14.56 3.80 33.20
N GLN A 707 -13.66 4.02 32.25
CA GLN A 707 -12.78 5.18 32.27
C GLN A 707 -13.56 6.47 31.98
N ALA A 708 -13.07 7.59 32.53
CA ALA A 708 -13.57 8.94 32.25
C ALA A 708 -12.67 9.69 31.24
N VAL A 709 -11.37 9.35 31.29
CA VAL A 709 -10.32 9.83 30.39
C VAL A 709 -9.64 8.60 29.80
N ALA A 710 -9.23 8.68 28.55
CA ALA A 710 -8.56 7.57 27.88
C ALA A 710 -7.33 8.08 27.12
N GLN A 711 -6.32 7.24 27.01
CA GLN A 711 -5.19 7.49 26.12
C GLN A 711 -5.46 6.82 24.79
N HIS A 712 -5.37 7.58 23.71
CA HIS A 712 -5.59 7.07 22.37
C HIS A 712 -4.49 6.04 22.02
N PRO A 713 -4.83 4.81 21.57
CA PRO A 713 -3.87 3.72 21.40
C PRO A 713 -2.80 4.00 20.32
N VAL A 714 -3.17 4.73 19.26
CA VAL A 714 -2.23 5.11 18.17
C VAL A 714 -1.46 6.41 18.45
N THR A 715 -2.13 7.48 18.88
CA THR A 715 -1.49 8.81 19.00
C THR A 715 -0.88 9.07 20.38
N GLY A 716 -1.22 8.26 21.39
CA GLY A 716 -0.81 8.48 22.78
C GLY A 716 -1.41 9.73 23.42
N ARG A 717 -2.30 10.46 22.75
CA ARG A 717 -2.94 11.67 23.29
C ARG A 717 -4.05 11.30 24.28
N TRP A 718 -4.11 12.02 25.39
CA TRP A 718 -5.22 11.92 26.34
C TRP A 718 -6.47 12.61 25.80
N SER A 719 -7.63 12.03 26.09
CA SER A 719 -8.95 12.59 25.77
C SER A 719 -9.96 12.36 26.87
N PHE A 720 -11.00 13.21 26.93
CA PHE A 720 -12.12 13.06 27.84
C PHE A 720 -13.20 12.16 27.22
N PHE A 721 -12.96 10.86 27.25
CA PHE A 721 -13.72 9.83 26.55
C PHE A 721 -14.89 9.30 27.41
N ASN A 722 -16.11 9.79 27.14
CA ASN A 722 -17.27 9.55 28.02
C ASN A 722 -18.65 9.66 27.31
N GLN A 723 -19.70 9.24 28.00
CA GLN A 723 -21.12 9.45 27.67
C GLN A 723 -21.93 10.05 28.83
N ILE A 724 -21.31 10.87 29.69
CA ILE A 724 -21.97 11.45 30.87
C ILE A 724 -23.24 12.19 30.45
N MET A 725 -23.16 13.04 29.41
CA MET A 725 -24.30 13.84 28.95
C MET A 725 -25.47 13.03 28.41
N LEU A 726 -25.22 11.81 27.93
CA LEU A 726 -26.26 10.92 27.41
C LEU A 726 -26.90 10.05 28.50
N HIS A 727 -26.23 9.87 29.64
CA HIS A 727 -26.63 8.92 30.69
C HIS A 727 -26.96 9.55 32.03
N HIS A 728 -26.53 10.78 32.30
CA HIS A 728 -26.76 11.44 33.59
C HIS A 728 -28.14 12.16 33.61
N PRO A 729 -29.01 11.91 34.61
CA PRO A 729 -30.35 12.49 34.69
C PRO A 729 -30.41 14.00 34.65
N TYR A 730 -29.37 14.69 35.13
CA TYR A 730 -29.24 16.14 35.05
C TYR A 730 -29.54 16.70 33.65
N PHE A 731 -29.15 15.98 32.60
CA PHE A 731 -29.32 16.42 31.21
C PHE A 731 -30.67 16.04 30.58
N LEU A 732 -31.53 15.35 31.32
CA LEU A 732 -32.93 15.23 30.93
C LEU A 732 -33.61 16.59 31.05
N TYR A 733 -34.54 16.84 30.14
CA TYR A 733 -35.48 17.94 30.29
C TYR A 733 -36.18 17.85 31.64
N GLU A 734 -36.42 19.02 32.25
CA GLU A 734 -36.89 19.13 33.63
C GLU A 734 -38.19 18.35 33.88
N GLU A 735 -39.18 18.50 32.99
CA GLU A 735 -40.46 17.80 33.08
C GLU A 735 -40.28 16.26 33.05
N GLU A 736 -39.47 15.74 32.12
CA GLU A 736 -39.17 14.32 32.05
C GLU A 736 -38.40 13.82 33.28
N ARG A 737 -37.44 14.60 33.77
CA ARG A 737 -36.66 14.26 34.97
C ARG A 737 -37.56 14.16 36.20
N GLU A 738 -38.40 15.16 36.42
CA GLU A 738 -39.36 15.19 37.53
C GLU A 738 -40.38 14.05 37.43
N ALA A 739 -40.90 13.78 36.23
CA ALA A 739 -41.82 12.67 36.01
C ALA A 739 -41.18 11.31 36.34
N LEU A 740 -39.93 11.08 35.90
CA LEU A 740 -39.21 9.85 36.19
C LEU A 740 -38.88 9.70 37.68
N ILE A 741 -38.46 10.79 38.35
CA ILE A 741 -38.21 10.79 39.79
C ILE A 741 -39.51 10.51 40.57
N SER A 742 -40.62 11.12 40.17
CA SER A 742 -41.93 10.91 40.79
C SER A 742 -42.43 9.47 40.66
N LEU A 743 -42.21 8.85 39.49
CA LEU A 743 -42.68 7.49 39.21
C LEU A 743 -41.78 6.40 39.81
N TYR A 744 -40.47 6.58 39.80
CA TYR A 744 -39.51 5.51 40.11
C TYR A 744 -38.58 5.81 41.30
N GLY A 745 -38.52 7.05 41.77
CA GLY A 745 -37.53 7.51 42.74
C GLY A 745 -36.20 7.88 42.10
N ALA A 746 -35.45 8.79 42.73
CA ALA A 746 -34.20 9.31 42.19
C ALA A 746 -33.10 8.24 42.07
N GLU A 747 -33.15 7.21 42.91
CA GLU A 747 -32.20 6.10 42.96
C GLU A 747 -32.51 4.95 41.98
N ASN A 748 -33.68 4.96 41.34
CA ASN A 748 -34.09 3.95 40.36
C ASN A 748 -34.32 4.52 38.97
N LEU A 749 -33.70 5.67 38.66
CA LEU A 749 -33.78 6.24 37.32
C LEU A 749 -33.16 5.29 36.28
N PRO A 750 -33.73 5.17 35.07
CA PRO A 750 -33.32 4.19 34.07
C PRO A 750 -31.83 4.24 33.71
N ARG A 751 -31.22 5.44 33.74
CA ARG A 751 -29.79 5.65 33.53
C ARG A 751 -29.24 6.65 34.54
N MET A 752 -28.07 6.36 35.09
CA MET A 752 -27.33 7.26 35.99
C MET A 752 -25.83 7.13 35.75
N VAL A 753 -25.08 8.18 36.10
CA VAL A 753 -23.61 8.17 36.06
C VAL A 753 -23.08 8.73 37.37
N THR A 754 -22.09 8.07 37.94
CA THR A 754 -21.39 8.50 39.16
C THR A 754 -19.88 8.41 38.92
N TYR A 755 -19.07 8.93 39.83
CA TYR A 755 -17.65 8.58 39.88
C TYR A 755 -17.48 7.07 40.13
N GLY A 756 -16.31 6.50 39.81
CA GLY A 756 -16.08 5.06 39.98
C GLY A 756 -16.17 4.58 41.44
N ASP A 757 -16.01 5.48 42.42
CA ASP A 757 -16.22 5.21 43.84
C ASP A 757 -17.69 5.30 44.30
N GLY A 758 -18.61 5.63 43.38
CA GLY A 758 -20.03 5.79 43.62
C GLY A 758 -20.44 7.19 44.11
N SER A 759 -19.50 8.12 44.30
CA SER A 759 -19.84 9.50 44.65
C SER A 759 -20.52 10.23 43.47
N GLU A 760 -21.44 11.14 43.79
CA GLU A 760 -22.15 11.93 42.79
C GLU A 760 -21.24 12.97 42.10
N ILE A 761 -21.55 13.25 40.83
CA ILE A 761 -20.91 14.33 40.07
C ILE A 761 -21.72 15.60 40.35
N GLY A 762 -21.07 16.65 40.85
CA GLY A 762 -21.75 17.91 41.21
C GLY A 762 -22.45 18.56 40.01
N GLU A 763 -23.62 19.15 40.25
CA GLU A 763 -24.39 19.83 39.20
C GLU A 763 -23.63 21.01 38.56
N ASP A 764 -22.76 21.68 39.33
CA ASP A 764 -21.83 22.69 38.86
C ASP A 764 -20.86 22.12 37.82
N ILE A 765 -20.27 20.96 38.10
CA ILE A 765 -19.38 20.26 37.17
C ILE A 765 -20.14 19.84 35.90
N LEU A 766 -21.37 19.35 36.04
CA LEU A 766 -22.19 18.91 34.91
C LEU A 766 -22.60 20.10 34.01
N ALA A 767 -22.96 21.23 34.61
CA ALA A 767 -23.26 22.47 33.90
C ALA A 767 -22.01 22.97 33.13
N ASP A 768 -20.86 23.00 33.81
CA ASP A 768 -19.59 23.44 33.21
C ASP A 768 -19.14 22.52 32.08
N LEU A 769 -19.35 21.20 32.22
CA LEU A 769 -19.09 20.22 31.17
C LEU A 769 -19.92 20.52 29.92
N LEU A 770 -21.23 20.68 30.04
CA LEU A 770 -22.08 20.99 28.89
C LEU A 770 -21.66 22.30 28.23
N ALA A 771 -21.46 23.35 29.02
CA ALA A 771 -21.02 24.64 28.51
C ALA A 771 -19.64 24.55 27.81
N LEU A 772 -18.74 23.69 28.29
CA LEU A 772 -17.44 23.45 27.67
C LEU A 772 -17.56 22.75 26.31
N TYR A 773 -18.45 21.75 26.21
CA TYR A 773 -18.72 21.09 24.92
C TYR A 773 -19.39 22.05 23.94
N GLU A 774 -20.42 22.81 24.36
CA GLU A 774 -21.13 23.77 23.50
C GLU A 774 -20.21 24.90 23.00
N ARG A 775 -19.26 25.37 23.82
CA ARG A 775 -18.26 26.37 23.38
C ARG A 775 -17.27 25.83 22.36
N ASN A 776 -17.02 24.52 22.34
CA ASN A 776 -16.05 23.88 21.44
C ASN A 776 -16.73 23.13 20.28
N GLU A 777 -18.06 23.19 20.17
CA GLU A 777 -18.78 22.45 19.13
C GLU A 777 -18.58 23.07 17.76
N VAL A 778 -18.45 22.19 16.77
CA VAL A 778 -18.51 22.54 15.36
C VAL A 778 -19.68 21.79 14.74
N ALA A 779 -20.58 22.53 14.12
CA ALA A 779 -21.68 21.97 13.35
C ALA A 779 -21.60 22.45 11.90
N PHE A 780 -22.08 21.60 11.00
CA PHE A 780 -22.22 21.92 9.59
C PHE A 780 -23.53 21.33 9.06
N THR A 781 -24.16 22.03 8.13
CA THR A 781 -25.36 21.55 7.46
C THR A 781 -24.99 20.39 6.54
N TRP A 782 -25.71 19.27 6.69
CA TRP A 782 -25.55 18.09 5.86
C TRP A 782 -25.98 18.34 4.42
N GLN A 783 -25.21 17.82 3.46
CA GLN A 783 -25.60 17.69 2.06
C GLN A 783 -25.75 16.21 1.70
N ALA A 784 -26.67 15.89 0.79
CA ALA A 784 -26.78 14.51 0.32
C ALA A 784 -25.46 14.06 -0.32
N GLY A 785 -24.95 12.90 0.10
CA GLY A 785 -23.65 12.37 -0.32
C GLY A 785 -22.46 12.79 0.56
N ASP A 786 -22.66 13.68 1.53
CA ASP A 786 -21.61 13.99 2.51
C ASP A 786 -21.22 12.74 3.30
N LEU A 787 -19.92 12.59 3.56
CA LEU A 787 -19.35 11.55 4.41
C LEU A 787 -18.48 12.19 5.49
N LEU A 788 -18.88 12.04 6.75
CA LEU A 788 -18.05 12.35 7.91
C LEU A 788 -17.39 11.06 8.41
N MET A 789 -16.07 11.11 8.54
CA MET A 789 -15.24 10.03 9.11
C MET A 789 -14.61 10.57 10.37
N LEU A 790 -14.86 9.97 11.53
CA LEU A 790 -14.32 10.43 12.81
C LEU A 790 -13.62 9.34 13.58
N ASP A 791 -12.63 9.77 14.35
CA ASP A 791 -11.95 8.99 15.37
C ASP A 791 -12.69 9.16 16.70
N ASN A 792 -13.32 8.09 17.18
CA ASN A 792 -14.25 8.11 18.31
C ASN A 792 -13.57 8.46 19.66
N MET A 793 -12.27 8.16 19.78
CA MET A 793 -11.49 8.52 20.97
C MET A 793 -11.00 9.97 20.93
N SER A 794 -11.00 10.59 19.76
CA SER A 794 -10.61 11.99 19.58
C SER A 794 -11.82 12.92 19.50
N ILE A 795 -12.96 12.45 18.99
CA ILE A 795 -14.13 13.26 18.66
C ILE A 795 -15.40 12.68 19.29
N ALA A 796 -16.13 13.51 20.04
CA ALA A 796 -17.50 13.24 20.44
C ALA A 796 -18.47 13.88 19.45
N HIS A 797 -19.67 13.31 19.33
CA HIS A 797 -20.68 13.79 18.41
C HIS A 797 -22.06 13.90 19.08
N ALA A 798 -22.94 14.70 18.47
CA ALA A 798 -24.30 14.96 18.90
C ALA A 798 -25.26 14.93 17.70
N ARG A 799 -26.56 15.13 17.94
CA ARG A 799 -27.55 15.34 16.87
C ARG A 799 -28.48 16.48 17.24
N ASN A 800 -28.51 17.53 16.43
CA ASN A 800 -29.46 18.61 16.59
C ASN A 800 -30.90 18.17 16.27
N PRO A 801 -31.92 18.83 16.84
CA PRO A 801 -33.32 18.64 16.44
C PRO A 801 -33.51 18.93 14.94
N PHE A 802 -34.50 18.29 14.33
CA PHE A 802 -34.83 18.50 12.91
C PHE A 802 -36.30 18.28 12.58
N SER A 803 -36.71 18.85 11.45
CA SER A 803 -38.01 18.60 10.81
C SER A 803 -37.85 17.93 9.45
N GLY A 804 -38.91 17.25 9.01
CA GLY A 804 -38.95 16.61 7.70
C GLY A 804 -38.19 15.28 7.63
N ALA A 805 -37.94 14.82 6.41
CA ALA A 805 -37.23 13.57 6.15
C ALA A 805 -35.72 13.74 6.41
N ARG A 806 -35.12 12.79 7.13
CA ARG A 806 -33.66 12.72 7.34
C ARG A 806 -33.23 11.27 7.35
N LYS A 807 -32.15 10.95 6.63
CA LYS A 807 -31.53 9.63 6.65
C LYS A 807 -30.01 9.75 6.67
N ILE A 808 -29.42 9.41 7.80
CA ILE A 808 -27.97 9.21 7.96
C ILE A 808 -27.75 7.72 8.22
N ILE A 809 -26.85 7.13 7.45
CA ILE A 809 -26.36 5.77 7.67
C ILE A 809 -25.00 5.80 8.37
N VAL A 810 -24.79 4.82 9.23
CA VAL A 810 -23.65 4.76 10.14
C VAL A 810 -22.86 3.49 9.88
N GLY A 811 -21.54 3.62 9.87
CA GLY A 811 -20.60 2.51 9.79
C GLY A 811 -19.60 2.63 10.94
N MET A 812 -19.06 1.52 11.38
CA MET A 812 -18.12 1.48 12.50
C MET A 812 -17.03 0.47 12.23
N GLY A 813 -15.82 0.77 12.70
CA GLY A 813 -14.69 -0.13 12.54
C GLY A 813 -13.63 0.01 13.61
N ASP A 814 -12.72 -0.94 13.57
CA ASP A 814 -11.52 -1.07 14.40
C ASP A 814 -11.88 -1.08 15.90
N PRO A 815 -12.49 -2.18 16.39
CA PRO A 815 -12.92 -2.27 17.78
C PRO A 815 -11.70 -2.23 18.72
N VAL A 816 -11.82 -1.43 19.78
CA VAL A 816 -10.84 -1.31 20.87
C VAL A 816 -11.44 -1.96 22.10
N ASP A 817 -10.65 -2.79 22.79
CA ASP A 817 -11.00 -3.35 24.10
C ASP A 817 -10.25 -2.55 25.18
N ALA A 818 -10.96 -2.06 26.18
CA ALA A 818 -10.40 -1.29 27.30
C ALA A 818 -9.34 -2.08 28.11
N ARG A 819 -9.35 -3.41 27.99
CA ARG A 819 -8.53 -4.34 28.77
C ARG A 819 -7.34 -4.89 27.99
N ALA A 820 -7.24 -4.56 26.70
CA ALA A 820 -6.28 -5.07 25.73
C ALA A 820 -5.01 -4.25 25.63
#